data_AF-A0A1Y3XDJ8-F1
#
_entry.id   AF-A0A1Y3XDJ8-F1
#
_cell.length_a   1.000
_cell.length_b   1.000
_cell.length_c   1.000
_cell.angle_alpha   90.00
_cell.angle_beta   90.00
_cell.angle_gamma   90.00
#
_symmetry.space_group_name_H-M   'P 1'
#
loop_
_entity.id
_entity.type
_entity.pdbx_description
1 polymer ?
#
loop_
_entity_poly.entity_id
_entity_poly.type
_entity_poly.pdbx_seq_one_letter_code
_entity_poly.pdbx_strand_id
1 'polypeptide(L)'
;MKKQLLAMVTAGALLLSATACGKSESEQSVTVSLAEQTFTGTVNAISADEISLTTEDSGTVIIPLSPDTIFQQGQPGMGGQAPGGSAPDGEAPPDAPDGTMSNGETPPAAPDGAASGEANAPDVPNGAASGGEEPPAMPENGTTSGQTPPEMPEGSAPADMTQPSLSYKDISQGDTVTVEVGDDGIATSVTLSGGGPGGGGMGGGMGGQSSAPDSYDAASEYTEDSEVANSQLSSTGTDENAVLLATEGVTAQLNNVTITRQSDDSTGGDSSSFYGVGAAALVTDGTLVISDSTITTDAAGGAGVFSYGDGIAYVSDTSITTAQNTSGGIHVAGGGTLYAWDLSVVTEGESAAAIRSDRGSGTMVVDGGSYTSNGTGSPAVYSTADITIHNAALSATGSEVICIEGLNTIRLFDCDLSGNMSDLEQNDCTWNVILYQSMSGDSEVGNSTFEMMGGSLTAENGGMFYTTNTESTFVLSGVDITNAADSEFLLRYTGNANDRGWGTAGANGADCHFTGIQQTLEGDIIWDSISCLDFYLTQGSTLTGAVLQDESYAGNGGDGYATLYIDSDSTWAVTGDSTLTNLQCAGTIVDTAGNSVSVVGTDGTVYVTGTSDFTITVETYSDSADLSGASTAETWSDYEVSQF
;
A
#
# COMPACT_ATOMS: atom_id res chain seq x y z
N MET A 1 -4.01 14.90 -50.21
CA MET A 1 -2.56 14.62 -50.32
C MET A 1 -2.01 14.64 -48.89
N LYS A 2 -1.56 13.51 -48.34
CA LYS A 2 -1.02 13.46 -46.97
C LYS A 2 0.47 13.82 -46.97
N LYS A 3 0.98 14.34 -45.83
CA LYS A 3 2.41 14.63 -45.61
C LYS A 3 3.21 13.32 -45.47
N GLN A 4 4.54 13.45 -45.52
CA GLN A 4 5.49 12.35 -45.44
C GLN A 4 5.63 11.85 -43.99
N LEU A 5 5.82 10.54 -43.84
CA LEU A 5 6.66 9.97 -42.79
C LEU A 5 7.90 9.38 -43.50
N LEU A 6 9.09 9.50 -42.90
CA LEU A 6 10.34 9.08 -43.55
C LEU A 6 10.73 7.68 -43.06
N ALA A 7 10.87 6.73 -43.98
CA ALA A 7 11.40 5.40 -43.70
C ALA A 7 12.55 5.05 -44.64
N MET A 8 13.67 4.62 -44.07
CA MET A 8 14.75 3.85 -44.72
C MET A 8 14.97 2.63 -43.80
N VAL A 9 14.79 1.36 -44.19
CA VAL A 9 14.96 0.67 -45.48
C VAL A 9 16.42 0.64 -45.95
N THR A 10 17.10 -0.48 -45.67
CA THR A 10 17.66 -1.33 -46.75
C THR A 10 17.92 -2.76 -46.28
N ALA A 11 17.13 -3.71 -46.78
CA ALA A 11 17.47 -5.14 -46.76
C ALA A 11 17.98 -5.56 -48.15
N GLY A 12 19.08 -6.33 -48.19
CA GLY A 12 19.65 -6.86 -49.44
C GLY A 12 18.91 -8.11 -49.91
N ALA A 13 18.56 -8.17 -51.20
CA ALA A 13 17.70 -9.22 -51.73
C ALA A 13 18.46 -10.48 -52.21
N LEU A 14 17.77 -11.63 -52.19
CA LEU A 14 17.97 -12.70 -53.16
C LEU A 14 16.61 -13.31 -53.55
N LEU A 15 16.42 -13.64 -54.84
CA LEU A 15 15.23 -14.31 -55.36
C LEU A 15 15.58 -15.75 -55.76
N LEU A 16 14.65 -16.71 -55.60
CA LEU A 16 14.09 -17.45 -56.73
C LEU A 16 12.83 -18.30 -56.41
N SER A 17 11.74 -18.00 -57.15
CA SER A 17 10.76 -18.95 -57.72
C SER A 17 10.17 -20.15 -56.92
N ALA A 18 8.88 -19.99 -56.55
CA ALA A 18 7.73 -20.70 -57.13
C ALA A 18 7.09 -21.97 -56.48
N THR A 19 5.82 -21.76 -56.07
CA THR A 19 4.63 -22.66 -56.14
C THR A 19 4.22 -23.53 -54.93
N ALA A 20 2.90 -23.46 -54.63
CA ALA A 20 2.02 -24.47 -53.99
C ALA A 20 1.99 -24.65 -52.45
N CYS A 21 1.02 -23.95 -51.82
CA CYS A 21 0.02 -24.48 -50.86
C CYS A 21 0.45 -25.44 -49.73
N GLY A 22 0.45 -24.95 -48.49
CA GLY A 22 0.50 -25.75 -47.25
C GLY A 22 0.29 -24.90 -45.99
N LYS A 23 -0.20 -25.50 -44.89
CA LYS A 23 -0.28 -24.86 -43.55
C LYS A 23 1.00 -25.14 -42.75
N SER A 24 1.55 -24.10 -42.13
CA SER A 24 2.04 -24.10 -40.73
C SER A 24 2.73 -22.76 -40.47
N GLU A 25 2.32 -22.05 -39.41
CA GLU A 25 3.19 -21.03 -38.82
C GLU A 25 4.22 -21.73 -37.93
N SER A 26 5.44 -21.21 -37.92
CA SER A 26 6.57 -21.72 -37.14
C SER A 26 7.34 -20.53 -36.61
N GLU A 27 7.50 -20.46 -35.30
CA GLU A 27 8.23 -19.39 -34.63
C GLU A 27 9.68 -19.33 -35.11
N GLN A 28 10.22 -18.13 -35.26
CA GLN A 28 11.64 -17.92 -35.55
C GLN A 28 12.36 -17.66 -34.23
N SER A 29 13.03 -18.69 -33.69
CA SER A 29 13.90 -18.53 -32.53
C SER A 29 15.13 -17.70 -32.91
N VAL A 30 15.22 -16.49 -32.35
CA VAL A 30 16.41 -15.64 -32.45
C VAL A 30 17.42 -16.12 -31.40
N THR A 31 18.55 -16.64 -31.85
CA THR A 31 19.61 -17.11 -30.94
C THR A 31 20.44 -15.94 -30.43
N VAL A 32 20.12 -15.44 -29.23
CA VAL A 32 20.93 -14.45 -28.52
C VAL A 32 22.20 -15.14 -27.98
N SER A 33 23.34 -14.47 -28.05
CA SER A 33 24.62 -14.98 -27.52
C SER A 33 24.73 -14.66 -26.03
N LEU A 34 24.57 -15.66 -25.16
CA LEU A 34 24.59 -15.47 -23.70
C LEU A 34 25.97 -15.14 -23.12
N ALA A 35 27.05 -15.47 -23.83
CA ALA A 35 28.42 -15.39 -23.32
C ALA A 35 28.87 -13.96 -22.98
N GLU A 36 29.65 -13.82 -21.90
CA GLU A 36 30.16 -12.56 -21.34
C GLU A 36 29.07 -11.52 -20.98
N GLN A 37 27.85 -11.97 -20.64
CA GLN A 37 26.74 -11.10 -20.21
C GLN A 37 26.36 -11.32 -18.74
N THR A 38 25.69 -10.31 -18.16
CA THR A 38 25.05 -10.37 -16.84
C THR A 38 23.55 -10.17 -17.01
N PHE A 39 22.75 -11.04 -16.41
CA PHE A 39 21.29 -11.00 -16.48
C PHE A 39 20.71 -10.85 -15.07
N THR A 40 19.97 -9.78 -14.83
CA THR A 40 19.16 -9.60 -13.60
C THR A 40 17.70 -9.82 -13.94
N GLY A 41 16.97 -10.57 -13.11
CA GLY A 41 15.54 -10.79 -13.32
C GLY A 41 14.92 -11.84 -12.40
N THR A 42 13.62 -12.02 -12.55
CA THR A 42 12.81 -12.97 -11.77
C THR A 42 12.97 -14.39 -12.29
N VAL A 43 13.21 -15.36 -11.41
CA VAL A 43 13.33 -16.77 -11.77
C VAL A 43 11.97 -17.35 -12.16
N ASN A 44 11.85 -17.79 -13.42
CA ASN A 44 10.69 -18.54 -13.91
C ASN A 44 10.76 -20.02 -13.53
N ALA A 45 11.98 -20.58 -13.55
CA ALA A 45 12.27 -21.98 -13.20
C ALA A 45 13.77 -22.16 -12.94
N ILE A 46 14.15 -23.10 -12.08
CA ILE A 46 15.54 -23.46 -11.85
C ILE A 46 15.71 -24.98 -11.67
N SER A 47 16.86 -25.49 -12.09
CA SER A 47 17.25 -26.90 -12.01
C SER A 47 18.74 -27.07 -11.67
N ALA A 48 19.26 -28.29 -11.75
CA ALA A 48 20.71 -28.52 -11.64
C ALA A 48 21.50 -28.12 -12.90
N ASP A 49 20.82 -28.01 -14.05
CA ASP A 49 21.44 -27.95 -15.38
C ASP A 49 21.17 -26.61 -16.11
N GLU A 50 20.12 -25.87 -15.72
CA GLU A 50 19.74 -24.55 -16.26
C GLU A 50 18.87 -23.72 -15.28
N ILE A 51 18.91 -22.40 -15.44
CA ILE A 51 18.05 -21.40 -14.79
C ILE A 51 17.32 -20.59 -15.89
N SER A 52 16.02 -20.33 -15.70
CA SER A 52 15.23 -19.47 -16.57
C SER A 52 14.83 -18.20 -15.84
N LEU A 53 15.08 -17.05 -16.45
CA LEU A 53 14.79 -15.72 -15.91
C LEU A 53 13.83 -14.98 -16.85
N THR A 54 12.98 -14.11 -16.30
CA THR A 54 12.37 -13.02 -17.05
C THR A 54 13.12 -11.74 -16.72
N THR A 55 13.72 -11.10 -17.73
CA THR A 55 14.53 -9.88 -17.58
C THR A 55 13.91 -8.73 -18.36
N GLU A 56 13.92 -7.52 -17.79
CA GLU A 56 13.25 -6.33 -18.33
C GLU A 56 13.62 -6.05 -19.80
N ASP A 57 14.91 -6.06 -20.12
CA ASP A 57 15.45 -5.76 -21.47
C ASP A 57 15.36 -6.91 -22.49
N SER A 58 14.95 -8.13 -22.11
CA SER A 58 15.08 -9.30 -23.01
C SER A 58 14.01 -10.39 -22.87
N GLY A 59 13.05 -10.25 -21.95
CA GLY A 59 12.00 -11.25 -21.73
C GLY A 59 12.57 -12.54 -21.14
N THR A 60 12.05 -13.69 -21.56
CA THR A 60 12.48 -15.00 -21.03
C THR A 60 13.83 -15.44 -21.58
N VAL A 61 14.85 -15.48 -20.72
CA VAL A 61 16.19 -16.00 -20.97
C VAL A 61 16.35 -17.35 -20.28
N ILE A 62 17.04 -18.31 -20.91
CA ILE A 62 17.42 -19.59 -20.29
C ILE A 62 18.95 -19.69 -20.31
N ILE A 63 19.56 -19.88 -19.15
CA ILE A 63 21.01 -19.87 -18.94
C ILE A 63 21.44 -21.24 -18.39
N PRO A 64 22.35 -21.97 -19.08
CA PRO A 64 22.90 -23.22 -18.57
C PRO A 64 23.66 -23.03 -17.25
N LEU A 65 23.51 -23.98 -16.33
CA LEU A 65 24.26 -24.07 -15.08
C LEU A 65 25.31 -25.20 -15.18
N SER A 66 26.23 -25.23 -14.22
CA SER A 66 27.20 -26.33 -14.08
C SER A 66 27.47 -26.69 -12.61
N PRO A 67 28.10 -27.84 -12.33
CA PRO A 67 28.57 -28.18 -10.99
C PRO A 67 29.61 -27.21 -10.40
N ASP A 68 30.21 -26.34 -11.22
CA ASP A 68 31.20 -25.33 -10.83
C ASP A 68 30.59 -23.92 -10.71
N THR A 69 29.29 -23.73 -11.01
CA THR A 69 28.57 -22.45 -10.86
C THR A 69 28.42 -22.07 -9.40
N ILE A 70 28.77 -20.82 -9.05
CA ILE A 70 28.80 -20.34 -7.65
C ILE A 70 27.47 -19.68 -7.28
N PHE A 71 26.80 -20.18 -6.25
CA PHE A 71 25.58 -19.59 -5.68
C PHE A 71 25.91 -18.80 -4.41
N GLN A 72 25.44 -17.55 -4.31
CA GLN A 72 25.78 -16.65 -3.20
C GLN A 72 24.63 -15.69 -2.86
N GLN A 73 24.55 -15.26 -1.60
CA GLN A 73 23.61 -14.22 -1.18
C GLN A 73 24.17 -12.84 -1.55
N GLY A 74 23.36 -11.98 -2.16
CA GLY A 74 23.68 -10.56 -2.32
C GLY A 74 23.72 -9.87 -0.96
N GLN A 75 24.90 -9.39 -0.54
CA GLN A 75 24.98 -8.39 0.53
C GLN A 75 24.47 -7.04 -0.02
N PRO A 76 23.80 -6.20 0.79
CA PRO A 76 23.46 -4.83 0.40
C PRO A 76 24.76 -4.05 0.12
N GLY A 77 25.02 -3.81 -1.16
CA GLY A 77 26.30 -3.31 -1.64
C GLY A 77 26.37 -1.79 -1.65
N MET A 78 27.17 -1.19 -0.75
CA MET A 78 27.68 0.16 -1.01
C MET A 78 28.57 0.15 -2.26
N GLY A 79 28.29 1.07 -3.19
CA GLY A 79 28.89 1.08 -4.53
C GLY A 79 30.42 1.08 -4.55
N GLY A 80 31.00 0.27 -5.44
CA GLY A 80 32.44 0.02 -5.49
C GLY A 80 33.28 1.21 -5.98
N GLN A 81 34.50 1.33 -5.44
CA GLN A 81 35.50 2.29 -5.92
C GLN A 81 36.52 1.65 -6.86
N ALA A 82 36.87 2.37 -7.94
CA ALA A 82 37.84 1.93 -8.93
C ALA A 82 39.29 1.91 -8.38
N PRO A 83 40.17 1.00 -8.86
CA PRO A 83 41.47 0.76 -8.25
C PRO A 83 42.57 1.76 -8.65
N GLY A 84 43.23 2.38 -7.66
CA GLY A 84 44.59 2.92 -7.83
C GLY A 84 44.94 4.19 -7.03
N GLY A 85 45.60 4.03 -5.88
CA GLY A 85 46.20 5.14 -5.13
C GLY A 85 47.06 4.66 -3.94
N SER A 86 48.26 5.22 -3.77
CA SER A 86 49.20 4.81 -2.71
C SER A 86 48.94 5.55 -1.39
N ALA A 87 48.90 4.83 -0.27
CA ALA A 87 48.75 5.40 1.06
C ALA A 87 50.08 5.88 1.69
N PRO A 88 50.02 6.91 2.56
CA PRO A 88 50.91 7.11 3.70
C PRO A 88 50.14 7.13 5.05
N ASP A 89 50.87 6.93 6.16
CA ASP A 89 50.34 6.72 7.52
C ASP A 89 49.74 7.98 8.22
N GLY A 90 48.89 7.81 9.25
CA GLY A 90 48.46 8.97 10.08
C GLY A 90 47.42 8.83 11.22
N GLU A 91 47.75 8.08 12.29
CA GLU A 91 47.24 8.23 13.69
C GLU A 91 45.72 8.13 14.03
N ALA A 92 45.41 8.11 15.34
CA ALA A 92 44.07 7.91 15.93
C ALA A 92 43.83 8.83 17.15
N PRO A 93 42.57 9.21 17.48
CA PRO A 93 42.25 10.13 18.58
C PRO A 93 42.09 9.43 19.97
N PRO A 94 42.25 10.17 21.10
CA PRO A 94 42.28 9.60 22.46
C PRO A 94 41.01 9.84 23.32
N ASP A 95 40.91 9.10 24.44
CA ASP A 95 39.82 9.14 25.44
C ASP A 95 39.70 10.42 26.30
N ALA A 96 38.55 10.57 26.97
CA ALA A 96 38.30 11.51 28.08
C ALA A 96 37.51 10.82 29.23
N PRO A 97 37.60 11.28 30.51
CA PRO A 97 37.42 10.40 31.68
C PRO A 97 36.18 10.62 32.57
N ASP A 98 35.99 9.66 33.49
CA ASP A 98 35.00 9.57 34.59
C ASP A 98 35.06 10.72 35.64
N GLY A 99 33.92 10.94 36.33
CA GLY A 99 33.76 11.86 37.46
C GLY A 99 32.49 11.58 38.29
N THR A 100 32.63 11.37 39.60
CA THR A 100 31.60 10.76 40.47
C THR A 100 30.87 11.73 41.43
N MET A 101 29.71 11.31 41.97
CA MET A 101 28.77 12.12 42.77
C MET A 101 28.95 12.05 44.31
N SER A 102 28.54 13.11 45.05
CA SER A 102 27.91 12.96 46.38
C SER A 102 27.22 14.20 46.98
N ASN A 103 25.99 14.00 47.49
CA ASN A 103 25.27 14.56 48.67
C ASN A 103 25.39 16.03 49.17
N GLY A 104 24.27 16.59 49.67
CA GLY A 104 24.25 17.87 50.43
C GLY A 104 22.88 18.43 50.91
N GLU A 105 22.18 17.71 51.79
CA GLU A 105 21.03 18.03 52.69
C GLU A 105 20.24 19.39 52.70
N THR A 106 18.94 19.28 53.03
CA THR A 106 17.92 20.32 53.34
C THR A 106 18.09 20.90 54.78
N PRO A 107 17.22 21.76 55.40
CA PRO A 107 15.91 22.37 55.04
C PRO A 107 15.98 23.94 55.24
N PRO A 108 14.99 24.75 55.76
CA PRO A 108 13.56 24.57 56.12
C PRO A 108 12.58 25.76 55.80
N ALA A 109 11.34 25.60 56.32
CA ALA A 109 10.37 26.62 56.80
C ALA A 109 9.23 27.14 55.89
N ALA A 110 8.00 27.06 56.45
CA ALA A 110 6.74 27.67 55.99
C ALA A 110 6.31 28.80 56.99
N PRO A 111 5.13 29.48 56.87
CA PRO A 111 3.83 28.86 57.21
C PRO A 111 2.55 29.44 56.53
N ASP A 112 1.39 28.95 57.00
CA ASP A 112 0.02 29.53 57.03
C ASP A 112 -0.86 29.58 55.76
N GLY A 113 -2.18 29.29 55.91
CA GLY A 113 -3.14 29.42 54.80
C GLY A 113 -4.65 29.28 55.04
N ALA A 114 -5.14 28.26 55.79
CA ALA A 114 -6.59 28.02 56.07
C ALA A 114 -7.53 27.81 54.84
N ALA A 115 -8.82 27.49 54.97
CA ALA A 115 -9.46 26.41 55.76
C ALA A 115 -10.91 26.15 55.26
N SER A 116 -11.26 24.91 54.93
CA SER A 116 -12.64 24.38 55.01
C SER A 116 -12.65 22.84 54.92
N GLY A 117 -13.62 22.11 55.50
CA GLY A 117 -14.60 22.64 56.45
C GLY A 117 -15.94 21.92 56.55
N GLU A 118 -16.03 20.60 56.47
CA GLU A 118 -17.27 19.90 56.85
C GLU A 118 -16.98 18.58 57.58
N ALA A 119 -17.87 18.21 58.50
CA ALA A 119 -17.68 17.08 59.40
C ALA A 119 -19.02 16.45 59.79
N ASN A 120 -19.04 15.13 59.91
CA ASN A 120 -19.95 14.40 60.78
C ASN A 120 -19.23 13.18 61.37
N ALA A 121 -19.64 12.79 62.57
CA ALA A 121 -19.02 11.79 63.44
C ALA A 121 -20.15 11.16 64.31
N PRO A 122 -19.90 10.41 65.41
CA PRO A 122 -18.69 9.74 65.90
C PRO A 122 -19.01 8.25 66.27
N ASP A 123 -18.47 7.76 67.40
CA ASP A 123 -19.07 6.76 68.32
C ASP A 123 -19.07 5.25 67.94
N VAL A 124 -18.70 4.28 68.81
CA VAL A 124 -18.07 4.29 70.16
C VAL A 124 -17.14 3.07 70.30
N PRO A 125 -15.98 3.13 70.99
CA PRO A 125 -15.16 1.95 71.30
C PRO A 125 -15.54 1.28 72.65
N ASN A 126 -15.18 0.00 72.85
CA ASN A 126 -14.63 -0.51 74.13
C ASN A 126 -14.04 -1.94 74.02
N GLY A 127 -13.26 -2.37 75.02
CA GLY A 127 -13.04 -3.79 75.33
C GLY A 127 -11.61 -4.33 75.23
N ALA A 128 -10.74 -3.99 76.18
CA ALA A 128 -9.40 -4.59 76.32
C ALA A 128 -9.36 -5.70 77.39
N ALA A 129 -8.46 -6.69 77.25
CA ALA A 129 -7.36 -6.95 78.21
C ALA A 129 -6.75 -8.38 78.11
N SER A 130 -5.42 -8.46 78.29
CA SER A 130 -4.62 -9.63 78.71
C SER A 130 -4.53 -10.84 77.74
N GLY A 131 -3.40 -11.52 77.56
CA GLY A 131 -2.04 -11.29 78.10
C GLY A 131 -1.22 -12.59 78.13
N GLY A 132 0.08 -12.53 77.81
CA GLY A 132 0.98 -13.69 77.82
C GLY A 132 2.40 -13.31 77.38
N GLU A 133 3.43 -13.91 77.99
CA GLU A 133 4.82 -13.44 77.94
C GLU A 133 5.80 -14.44 77.27
N GLU A 134 6.63 -13.92 76.37
CA GLU A 134 8.04 -14.31 76.14
C GLU A 134 8.40 -15.73 75.62
N PRO A 135 9.69 -16.07 75.30
CA PRO A 135 9.99 -16.67 73.99
C PRO A 135 10.90 -17.93 74.05
N PRO A 136 11.45 -18.36 72.90
CA PRO A 136 12.78 -18.96 72.85
C PRO A 136 13.72 -18.29 71.83
N ALA A 137 15.03 -18.53 71.95
CA ALA A 137 16.07 -17.97 71.07
C ALA A 137 17.10 -19.03 70.62
N MET A 138 17.76 -18.74 69.48
CA MET A 138 19.14 -19.08 69.02
C MET A 138 19.81 -20.43 69.38
N PRO A 139 20.57 -20.97 68.42
CA PRO A 139 22.05 -20.97 68.54
C PRO A 139 22.72 -20.31 67.29
N GLU A 140 23.92 -19.70 67.29
CA GLU A 140 25.26 -20.08 67.81
C GLU A 140 25.88 -21.32 67.12
N ASN A 141 27.16 -21.42 66.74
CA ASN A 141 28.30 -20.49 66.49
C ASN A 141 29.41 -21.31 65.74
N GLY A 142 30.46 -20.84 65.06
CA GLY A 142 31.00 -19.50 64.72
C GLY A 142 32.45 -19.61 64.16
N THR A 143 33.07 -18.51 63.67
CA THR A 143 34.52 -18.35 63.28
C THR A 143 35.05 -19.12 62.04
N THR A 144 36.04 -18.68 61.21
CA THR A 144 36.74 -17.37 60.97
C THR A 144 37.46 -17.36 59.60
N SER A 145 37.66 -16.16 59.01
CA SER A 145 38.79 -15.69 58.16
C SER A 145 39.23 -16.41 56.86
N GLY A 146 39.38 -15.66 55.76
CA GLY A 146 40.38 -15.98 54.70
C GLY A 146 40.10 -15.53 53.25
N GLN A 147 40.61 -14.35 52.86
CA GLN A 147 41.16 -13.95 51.54
C GLN A 147 40.47 -14.31 50.18
N THR A 148 40.37 -13.28 49.31
CA THR A 148 40.33 -13.29 47.81
C THR A 148 39.22 -14.07 47.07
N PRO A 149 38.44 -13.41 46.18
CA PRO A 149 37.69 -14.08 45.12
C PRO A 149 38.63 -14.70 44.06
N PRO A 150 38.33 -15.90 43.52
CA PRO A 150 39.09 -16.52 42.43
C PRO A 150 38.65 -16.03 41.03
N GLU A 151 39.45 -16.38 40.02
CA GLU A 151 39.38 -15.90 38.63
C GLU A 151 38.31 -16.60 37.77
N MET A 152 37.92 -15.95 36.66
CA MET A 152 37.27 -16.64 35.54
C MET A 152 38.34 -17.29 34.63
N PRO A 153 38.17 -18.53 34.15
CA PRO A 153 39.04 -19.11 33.14
C PRO A 153 38.80 -18.49 31.75
N GLU A 154 39.88 -18.20 31.02
CA GLU A 154 39.82 -17.97 29.56
C GLU A 154 39.56 -19.28 28.79
N GLY A 155 39.03 -19.17 27.56
CA GLY A 155 39.44 -20.09 26.50
C GLY A 155 38.37 -20.72 25.61
N SER A 156 37.81 -19.95 24.67
CA SER A 156 37.70 -20.38 23.27
C SER A 156 37.34 -19.21 22.35
N ALA A 157 38.05 -19.06 21.24
CA ALA A 157 37.66 -18.14 20.18
C ALA A 157 36.48 -18.73 19.39
N PRO A 158 35.49 -17.94 18.96
CA PRO A 158 34.50 -18.37 17.98
C PRO A 158 35.19 -18.86 16.69
N ALA A 159 34.65 -19.92 16.11
CA ALA A 159 35.17 -20.45 14.85
C ALA A 159 34.74 -19.58 13.66
N ASP A 160 35.61 -19.57 12.66
CA ASP A 160 35.36 -19.36 11.24
C ASP A 160 33.87 -19.31 10.83
N MET A 161 33.37 -18.11 10.49
CA MET A 161 32.01 -17.94 9.94
C MET A 161 32.01 -18.30 8.45
N THR A 162 32.16 -19.60 8.16
CA THR A 162 31.82 -20.13 6.84
C THR A 162 30.32 -19.90 6.61
N GLN A 163 29.99 -18.92 5.75
CA GLN A 163 28.64 -18.74 5.24
C GLN A 163 28.13 -20.07 4.64
N PRO A 164 26.82 -20.38 4.76
CA PRO A 164 26.26 -21.52 4.07
C PRO A 164 26.46 -21.33 2.55
N SER A 165 27.09 -22.31 1.91
CA SER A 165 27.13 -22.34 0.44
C SER A 165 25.72 -22.62 -0.07
N LEU A 166 25.09 -21.62 -0.68
CA LEU A 166 23.82 -21.79 -1.39
C LEU A 166 24.00 -22.77 -2.57
N SER A 167 22.88 -23.19 -3.13
CA SER A 167 22.80 -24.01 -4.34
C SER A 167 21.55 -23.62 -5.13
N TYR A 168 21.38 -24.19 -6.33
CA TYR A 168 20.16 -24.03 -7.12
C TYR A 168 18.85 -24.46 -6.41
N LYS A 169 18.94 -25.18 -5.28
CA LYS A 169 17.78 -25.61 -4.46
C LYS A 169 17.36 -24.59 -3.42
N ASP A 170 18.23 -23.62 -3.16
CA ASP A 170 18.03 -22.54 -2.20
C ASP A 170 17.58 -21.26 -2.96
N ILE A 171 17.18 -21.43 -4.23
CA ILE A 171 16.56 -20.44 -5.11
C ILE A 171 15.21 -21.00 -5.57
N SER A 172 14.18 -20.17 -5.54
CA SER A 172 12.79 -20.52 -5.90
C SER A 172 12.35 -19.83 -7.20
N GLN A 173 11.24 -20.30 -7.77
CA GLN A 173 10.49 -19.51 -8.76
C GLN A 173 9.92 -18.26 -8.05
N GLY A 174 10.06 -17.09 -8.67
CA GLY A 174 9.73 -15.79 -8.07
C GLY A 174 10.94 -15.05 -7.47
N ASP A 175 12.06 -15.71 -7.21
CA ASP A 175 13.26 -15.05 -6.68
C ASP A 175 13.85 -14.06 -7.70
N THR A 176 14.27 -12.88 -7.23
CA THR A 176 15.09 -11.96 -8.05
C THR A 176 16.56 -12.30 -7.89
N VAL A 177 17.21 -12.65 -9.01
CA VAL A 177 18.62 -13.06 -9.04
C VAL A 177 19.41 -12.29 -10.10
N THR A 178 20.71 -12.15 -9.86
CA THR A 178 21.70 -11.69 -10.86
C THR A 178 22.59 -12.86 -11.26
N VAL A 179 22.61 -13.21 -12.54
CA VAL A 179 23.40 -14.30 -13.11
C VAL A 179 24.52 -13.72 -13.98
N GLU A 180 25.77 -14.07 -13.68
CA GLU A 180 26.92 -13.77 -14.54
C GLU A 180 27.20 -14.98 -15.46
N VAL A 181 27.46 -14.74 -16.74
CA VAL A 181 27.67 -15.80 -17.76
C VAL A 181 29.08 -15.74 -18.35
N GLY A 182 29.77 -16.88 -18.37
CA GLY A 182 31.14 -17.03 -18.85
C GLY A 182 31.30 -16.94 -20.38
N ASP A 183 32.53 -17.07 -20.86
CA ASP A 183 32.87 -17.05 -22.30
C ASP A 183 32.40 -18.30 -23.07
N ASP A 184 32.04 -19.36 -22.35
CA ASP A 184 31.42 -20.58 -22.88
C ASP A 184 29.88 -20.53 -22.93
N GLY A 185 29.26 -19.49 -22.36
CA GLY A 185 27.80 -19.33 -22.28
C GLY A 185 27.14 -20.04 -21.09
N ILE A 186 27.91 -20.50 -20.09
CA ILE A 186 27.42 -21.12 -18.85
C ILE A 186 27.48 -20.09 -17.70
N ALA A 187 26.53 -20.14 -16.76
CA ALA A 187 26.54 -19.29 -15.58
C ALA A 187 27.80 -19.53 -14.71
N THR A 188 28.58 -18.49 -14.46
CA THR A 188 29.71 -18.52 -13.52
C THR A 188 29.27 -18.24 -12.09
N SER A 189 28.31 -17.33 -11.90
CA SER A 189 27.72 -17.04 -10.60
C SER A 189 26.21 -16.81 -10.69
N VAL A 190 25.50 -17.09 -9.59
CA VAL A 190 24.10 -16.73 -9.36
C VAL A 190 24.02 -16.07 -7.98
N THR A 191 23.62 -14.80 -7.97
CA THR A 191 23.53 -13.98 -6.75
C THR A 191 22.07 -13.71 -6.42
N LEU A 192 21.61 -14.19 -5.25
CA LEU A 192 20.23 -14.00 -4.78
C LEU A 192 20.09 -12.69 -4.00
N SER A 193 19.26 -11.77 -4.49
CA SER A 193 18.97 -10.50 -3.82
C SER A 193 18.37 -10.73 -2.43
N GLY A 194 18.85 -10.00 -1.43
CA GLY A 194 18.81 -10.47 -0.03
C GLY A 194 17.54 -10.17 0.76
N GLY A 195 16.86 -11.21 1.23
CA GLY A 195 16.03 -11.15 2.43
C GLY A 195 16.90 -11.35 3.69
N GLY A 196 16.84 -10.41 4.65
CA GLY A 196 17.72 -10.40 5.82
C GLY A 196 17.13 -11.08 7.07
N PRO A 197 17.86 -11.97 7.77
CA PRO A 197 17.36 -12.63 8.98
C PRO A 197 17.55 -11.74 10.23
N GLY A 198 16.58 -10.88 10.57
CA GLY A 198 16.71 -10.04 11.77
C GLY A 198 15.65 -8.99 12.11
N GLY A 199 14.38 -9.15 11.74
CA GLY A 199 13.30 -8.22 12.10
C GLY A 199 12.03 -8.95 12.55
N GLY A 200 11.38 -8.48 13.62
CA GLY A 200 10.28 -9.17 14.30
C GLY A 200 8.88 -8.92 13.75
N GLY A 201 8.71 -8.86 12.42
CA GLY A 201 7.38 -8.80 11.78
C GLY A 201 6.68 -10.16 11.77
N MET A 202 5.34 -10.16 11.78
CA MET A 202 4.57 -11.39 11.60
C MET A 202 4.58 -11.85 10.13
N GLY A 203 4.47 -13.15 9.91
CA GLY A 203 4.90 -13.77 8.66
C GLY A 203 3.95 -13.61 7.48
N GLY A 204 4.14 -12.58 6.67
CA GLY A 204 3.82 -12.62 5.24
C GLY A 204 4.97 -13.29 4.48
N GLY A 205 4.86 -14.60 4.23
CA GLY A 205 5.80 -15.28 3.33
C GLY A 205 5.53 -14.87 1.88
N MET A 206 6.57 -14.61 1.09
CA MET A 206 6.42 -14.33 -0.34
C MET A 206 5.69 -15.50 -1.02
N GLY A 207 4.48 -15.23 -1.51
CA GLY A 207 3.63 -16.24 -2.15
C GLY A 207 4.27 -16.74 -3.44
N GLY A 208 4.65 -18.02 -3.46
CA GLY A 208 4.99 -18.69 -4.71
C GLY A 208 3.71 -18.85 -5.53
N GLN A 209 3.48 -17.92 -6.47
CA GLN A 209 2.22 -17.71 -7.20
C GLN A 209 1.37 -18.98 -7.33
N SER A 210 0.33 -19.07 -6.50
CA SER A 210 -0.64 -20.14 -6.62
C SER A 210 -1.35 -20.05 -7.97
N SER A 211 -1.37 -21.14 -8.73
CA SER A 211 -2.24 -21.28 -9.89
C SER A 211 -3.70 -21.33 -9.42
N ALA A 212 -4.63 -20.79 -10.21
CA ALA A 212 -6.06 -20.96 -9.97
C ALA A 212 -6.40 -22.45 -9.75
N PRO A 213 -7.27 -22.79 -8.78
CA PRO A 213 -7.55 -24.17 -8.43
C PRO A 213 -8.35 -24.89 -9.52
N ASP A 214 -8.05 -26.18 -9.75
CA ASP A 214 -8.79 -27.02 -10.71
C ASP A 214 -10.27 -27.23 -10.32
N SER A 215 -10.62 -27.03 -9.05
CA SER A 215 -11.96 -27.22 -8.49
C SER A 215 -12.10 -26.56 -7.11
N TYR A 216 -13.33 -26.20 -6.72
CA TYR A 216 -13.65 -25.67 -5.39
C TYR A 216 -14.46 -26.68 -4.57
N ASP A 217 -14.06 -26.94 -3.33
CA ASP A 217 -14.90 -27.67 -2.37
C ASP A 217 -15.98 -26.73 -1.78
N ALA A 218 -17.19 -27.25 -1.58
CA ALA A 218 -18.32 -26.48 -1.04
C ALA A 218 -19.35 -27.33 -0.29
N ALA A 219 -19.89 -26.79 0.80
CA ALA A 219 -20.96 -27.39 1.58
C ALA A 219 -22.35 -27.27 0.91
N SER A 220 -22.52 -26.36 -0.05
CA SER A 220 -23.71 -26.22 -0.89
C SER A 220 -23.31 -25.70 -2.27
N GLU A 221 -23.53 -26.52 -3.30
CA GLU A 221 -23.20 -26.23 -4.70
C GLU A 221 -24.49 -26.14 -5.54
N TYR A 222 -24.60 -25.15 -6.41
CA TYR A 222 -25.73 -24.95 -7.33
C TYR A 222 -25.28 -25.18 -8.78
N THR A 223 -26.00 -26.05 -9.50
CA THR A 223 -25.71 -26.45 -10.90
C THR A 223 -26.96 -26.46 -11.80
N GLU A 224 -28.12 -26.03 -11.28
CA GLU A 224 -29.35 -25.76 -12.03
C GLU A 224 -30.11 -24.58 -11.38
N ASP A 225 -30.96 -23.89 -12.15
CA ASP A 225 -31.67 -22.68 -11.70
C ASP A 225 -32.43 -22.92 -10.38
N SER A 226 -32.12 -22.12 -9.37
CA SER A 226 -32.48 -22.41 -7.98
C SER A 226 -33.10 -21.21 -7.26
N GLU A 227 -34.13 -21.47 -6.47
CA GLU A 227 -34.72 -20.55 -5.49
C GLU A 227 -34.64 -21.19 -4.09
N VAL A 228 -33.86 -20.59 -3.20
CA VAL A 228 -33.69 -21.05 -1.82
C VAL A 228 -33.99 -19.90 -0.88
N ALA A 229 -34.76 -20.16 0.18
CA ALA A 229 -35.12 -19.11 1.13
C ALA A 229 -35.30 -19.63 2.56
N ASN A 230 -35.24 -18.72 3.54
CA ASN A 230 -35.54 -18.98 4.95
C ASN A 230 -34.74 -20.17 5.53
N SER A 231 -33.47 -20.29 5.12
CA SER A 231 -32.63 -21.50 5.29
C SER A 231 -31.24 -21.17 5.82
N GLN A 232 -30.64 -22.13 6.53
CA GLN A 232 -29.26 -22.07 7.02
C GLN A 232 -28.34 -22.83 6.05
N LEU A 233 -27.31 -22.17 5.53
CA LEU A 233 -26.25 -22.74 4.69
C LEU A 233 -24.94 -22.62 5.47
N SER A 234 -24.16 -23.70 5.64
CA SER A 234 -22.97 -23.63 6.49
C SER A 234 -21.85 -24.61 6.12
N SER A 235 -20.62 -24.11 6.12
CA SER A 235 -19.37 -24.86 5.93
C SER A 235 -18.56 -24.89 7.23
N THR A 236 -17.86 -26.00 7.46
CA THR A 236 -16.87 -26.12 8.54
C THR A 236 -15.59 -26.86 8.13
N GLY A 237 -15.42 -27.21 6.85
CA GLY A 237 -14.19 -27.82 6.35
C GLY A 237 -13.01 -26.83 6.33
N THR A 238 -11.79 -27.35 6.23
CA THR A 238 -10.64 -26.55 5.80
C THR A 238 -10.91 -26.06 4.38
N ASP A 239 -10.80 -24.76 4.12
CA ASP A 239 -10.89 -24.14 2.78
C ASP A 239 -12.20 -24.39 1.98
N GLU A 240 -13.20 -25.03 2.59
CA GLU A 240 -14.52 -25.36 2.04
C GLU A 240 -15.43 -24.13 1.98
N ASN A 241 -15.98 -23.81 0.81
CA ASN A 241 -16.96 -22.71 0.67
C ASN A 241 -18.31 -23.06 1.32
N ALA A 242 -19.03 -22.10 1.92
CA ALA A 242 -20.39 -22.38 2.41
C ALA A 242 -21.44 -22.43 1.28
N VAL A 243 -21.24 -21.63 0.22
CA VAL A 243 -22.02 -21.62 -1.02
C VAL A 243 -21.07 -21.52 -2.22
N LEU A 244 -21.34 -22.29 -3.28
CA LEU A 244 -20.66 -22.23 -4.57
C LEU A 244 -21.66 -22.18 -5.74
N LEU A 245 -21.41 -21.30 -6.71
CA LEU A 245 -21.98 -21.34 -8.05
C LEU A 245 -20.86 -21.24 -9.10
N ALA A 246 -20.74 -22.24 -9.95
CA ALA A 246 -19.68 -22.36 -10.95
C ALA A 246 -20.21 -23.03 -12.23
N THR A 247 -21.25 -22.45 -12.84
CA THR A 247 -21.91 -23.08 -14.01
C THR A 247 -22.56 -22.06 -14.96
N GLU A 248 -22.05 -22.03 -16.19
CA GLU A 248 -22.50 -21.16 -17.29
C GLU A 248 -24.02 -21.07 -17.40
N GLY A 249 -24.53 -19.85 -17.25
CA GLY A 249 -25.95 -19.53 -17.47
C GLY A 249 -26.93 -20.01 -16.40
N VAL A 250 -26.47 -20.56 -15.27
CA VAL A 250 -27.32 -20.90 -14.12
C VAL A 250 -27.53 -19.69 -13.22
N THR A 251 -28.75 -19.49 -12.73
CA THR A 251 -29.07 -18.48 -11.70
C THR A 251 -29.45 -19.13 -10.37
N ALA A 252 -28.75 -18.79 -9.29
CA ALA A 252 -29.09 -19.20 -7.92
C ALA A 252 -29.56 -17.99 -7.09
N GLN A 253 -30.82 -18.00 -6.65
CA GLN A 253 -31.42 -16.96 -5.83
C GLN A 253 -31.56 -17.42 -4.37
N LEU A 254 -30.92 -16.70 -3.45
CA LEU A 254 -30.89 -16.96 -2.01
C LEU A 254 -31.56 -15.79 -1.26
N ASN A 255 -32.73 -15.99 -0.68
CA ASN A 255 -33.51 -14.92 -0.02
C ASN A 255 -33.76 -15.22 1.48
N ASN A 256 -33.46 -14.26 2.36
CA ASN A 256 -33.58 -14.43 3.81
C ASN A 256 -32.89 -15.73 4.28
N VAL A 257 -31.62 -15.91 3.89
CA VAL A 257 -30.79 -17.05 4.30
C VAL A 257 -29.74 -16.63 5.32
N THR A 258 -29.31 -17.58 6.14
CA THR A 258 -28.15 -17.42 7.02
C THR A 258 -27.01 -18.25 6.48
N ILE A 259 -25.96 -17.61 5.97
CA ILE A 259 -24.74 -18.25 5.48
C ILE A 259 -23.69 -18.17 6.60
N THR A 260 -23.04 -19.29 6.92
CA THR A 260 -22.05 -19.34 8.01
C THR A 260 -20.82 -20.17 7.63
N ARG A 261 -19.64 -19.58 7.79
CA ARG A 261 -18.35 -20.17 7.46
C ARG A 261 -17.47 -20.15 8.72
N GLN A 262 -17.03 -21.31 9.22
CA GLN A 262 -16.27 -21.40 10.47
C GLN A 262 -15.16 -22.45 10.35
N SER A 263 -13.89 -22.06 10.49
CA SER A 263 -12.78 -23.01 10.41
C SER A 263 -11.49 -22.48 11.03
N ASP A 264 -11.13 -23.04 12.20
CA ASP A 264 -9.82 -22.86 12.84
C ASP A 264 -8.66 -23.47 12.01
N ASP A 265 -8.97 -24.38 11.08
CA ASP A 265 -7.99 -25.11 10.25
C ASP A 265 -7.62 -24.36 8.96
N SER A 266 -8.40 -23.34 8.55
CA SER A 266 -8.19 -22.60 7.29
C SER A 266 -7.24 -21.42 7.51
N THR A 267 -6.19 -21.29 6.69
CA THR A 267 -5.09 -20.34 6.93
C THR A 267 -5.10 -19.07 6.06
N GLY A 268 -6.04 -18.96 5.11
CA GLY A 268 -6.07 -17.88 4.13
C GLY A 268 -4.86 -17.88 3.19
N GLY A 269 -4.47 -16.69 2.71
CA GLY A 269 -3.40 -16.50 1.73
C GLY A 269 -3.90 -16.53 0.28
N ASP A 270 -2.96 -16.56 -0.67
CA ASP A 270 -3.17 -16.40 -2.12
C ASP A 270 -4.45 -17.07 -2.64
N SER A 271 -4.65 -18.37 -2.40
CA SER A 271 -5.81 -19.11 -2.90
C SER A 271 -7.17 -18.52 -2.49
N SER A 272 -7.24 -17.94 -1.29
CA SER A 272 -8.45 -17.30 -0.76
C SER A 272 -8.61 -15.85 -1.25
N SER A 273 -7.50 -15.10 -1.30
CA SER A 273 -7.46 -13.72 -1.82
C SER A 273 -7.78 -13.65 -3.31
N PHE A 274 -7.18 -14.54 -4.10
CA PHE A 274 -7.08 -14.42 -5.56
C PHE A 274 -8.13 -15.22 -6.32
N TYR A 275 -8.64 -16.29 -5.70
CA TYR A 275 -9.56 -17.24 -6.32
C TYR A 275 -10.79 -17.54 -5.45
N GLY A 276 -10.93 -16.87 -4.29
CA GLY A 276 -12.11 -16.98 -3.42
C GLY A 276 -12.27 -18.31 -2.67
N VAL A 277 -11.22 -19.13 -2.60
CA VAL A 277 -11.23 -20.40 -1.86
C VAL A 277 -11.58 -20.17 -0.39
N GLY A 278 -12.58 -20.90 0.10
CA GLY A 278 -13.01 -20.85 1.50
C GLY A 278 -13.94 -19.69 1.86
N ALA A 279 -14.50 -18.97 0.87
CA ALA A 279 -15.48 -17.91 1.11
C ALA A 279 -16.81 -18.45 1.68
N ALA A 280 -17.60 -17.56 2.30
CA ALA A 280 -18.97 -17.89 2.69
C ALA A 280 -19.87 -18.04 1.46
N ALA A 281 -19.73 -17.19 0.45
CA ALA A 281 -20.36 -17.38 -0.85
C ALA A 281 -19.38 -17.06 -1.99
N LEU A 282 -19.19 -18.02 -2.91
CA LEU A 282 -18.34 -17.89 -4.10
C LEU A 282 -19.19 -18.07 -5.37
N VAL A 283 -19.03 -17.16 -6.33
CA VAL A 283 -19.46 -17.37 -7.72
C VAL A 283 -18.28 -17.23 -8.66
N THR A 284 -18.08 -18.21 -9.55
CA THR A 284 -16.99 -18.20 -10.55
C THR A 284 -17.46 -18.27 -12.00
N ASP A 285 -18.74 -18.62 -12.20
CA ASP A 285 -19.44 -18.68 -13.48
C ASP A 285 -20.95 -18.82 -13.18
N GLY A 286 -21.81 -18.17 -13.97
CA GLY A 286 -23.24 -18.02 -13.69
C GLY A 286 -23.58 -16.78 -12.84
N THR A 287 -24.80 -16.74 -12.30
CA THR A 287 -25.31 -15.58 -11.53
C THR A 287 -25.84 -15.96 -10.15
N LEU A 288 -25.20 -15.45 -9.10
CA LEU A 288 -25.58 -15.66 -7.71
C LEU A 288 -26.28 -14.41 -7.16
N VAL A 289 -27.49 -14.56 -6.65
CA VAL A 289 -28.32 -13.45 -6.12
C VAL A 289 -28.59 -13.71 -4.65
N ILE A 290 -28.24 -12.76 -3.77
CA ILE A 290 -28.40 -12.85 -2.32
C ILE A 290 -29.20 -11.64 -1.82
N SER A 291 -30.28 -11.86 -1.07
CA SER A 291 -31.21 -10.80 -0.61
C SER A 291 -31.73 -11.06 0.81
N ASP A 292 -32.08 -10.01 1.56
CA ASP A 292 -32.64 -10.07 2.93
C ASP A 292 -31.79 -10.89 3.95
N SER A 293 -30.49 -11.12 3.70
CA SER A 293 -29.74 -12.24 4.28
C SER A 293 -28.75 -11.85 5.39
N THR A 294 -28.13 -12.85 6.01
CA THR A 294 -27.03 -12.65 6.97
C THR A 294 -25.88 -13.61 6.66
N ILE A 295 -24.67 -13.07 6.53
CA ILE A 295 -23.45 -13.81 6.24
C ILE A 295 -22.47 -13.60 7.40
N THR A 296 -21.89 -14.68 7.92
CA THR A 296 -20.88 -14.60 8.97
C THR A 296 -19.74 -15.57 8.70
N THR A 297 -18.50 -15.08 8.77
CA THR A 297 -17.30 -15.86 8.47
C THR A 297 -16.22 -15.69 9.54
N ASP A 298 -15.77 -16.82 10.06
CA ASP A 298 -14.75 -17.00 11.11
C ASP A 298 -13.77 -18.10 10.64
N ALA A 299 -13.10 -17.82 9.52
CA ALA A 299 -12.07 -18.62 8.88
C ALA A 299 -11.12 -17.67 8.16
N ALA A 300 -9.79 -17.82 8.31
CA ALA A 300 -8.85 -16.89 7.68
C ALA A 300 -8.93 -16.93 6.14
N GLY A 301 -8.96 -15.76 5.51
CA GLY A 301 -9.17 -15.59 4.06
C GLY A 301 -10.61 -15.81 3.59
N GLY A 302 -11.51 -16.32 4.44
CA GLY A 302 -12.87 -16.66 4.06
C GLY A 302 -13.73 -15.43 3.86
N ALA A 303 -13.75 -14.85 2.66
CA ALA A 303 -14.52 -13.65 2.32
C ALA A 303 -16.04 -13.83 2.49
N GLY A 304 -16.78 -12.72 2.63
CA GLY A 304 -18.24 -12.74 2.78
C GLY A 304 -18.97 -13.14 1.50
N VAL A 305 -18.81 -12.35 0.44
CA VAL A 305 -19.23 -12.71 -0.93
C VAL A 305 -18.06 -12.46 -1.88
N PHE A 306 -17.69 -13.46 -2.68
CA PHE A 306 -16.60 -13.42 -3.64
C PHE A 306 -17.11 -13.69 -5.05
N SER A 307 -16.72 -12.86 -6.01
CA SER A 307 -16.97 -13.07 -7.45
C SER A 307 -15.65 -13.19 -8.21
N TYR A 308 -15.52 -14.23 -9.05
CA TYR A 308 -14.29 -14.53 -9.79
C TYR A 308 -14.57 -14.81 -11.27
N GLY A 309 -13.65 -14.46 -12.17
CA GLY A 309 -13.74 -14.82 -13.59
C GLY A 309 -15.01 -14.30 -14.27
N ASP A 310 -15.75 -15.17 -14.93
CA ASP A 310 -17.04 -14.85 -15.58
C ASP A 310 -18.24 -14.82 -14.58
N GLY A 311 -17.98 -14.97 -13.27
CA GLY A 311 -18.99 -14.95 -12.22
C GLY A 311 -19.63 -13.57 -12.02
N ILE A 312 -20.95 -13.57 -11.73
CA ILE A 312 -21.72 -12.37 -11.42
C ILE A 312 -22.45 -12.55 -10.09
N ALA A 313 -22.17 -11.67 -9.12
CA ALA A 313 -22.89 -11.59 -7.85
C ALA A 313 -23.84 -10.38 -7.81
N TYR A 314 -25.05 -10.57 -7.31
CA TYR A 314 -25.98 -9.51 -6.93
C TYR A 314 -26.29 -9.68 -5.43
N VAL A 315 -26.08 -8.65 -4.62
CA VAL A 315 -26.26 -8.71 -3.16
C VAL A 315 -27.10 -7.52 -2.70
N SER A 316 -28.21 -7.73 -2.00
CA SER A 316 -28.97 -6.61 -1.40
C SER A 316 -29.46 -6.90 0.02
N ASP A 317 -29.73 -5.84 0.78
CA ASP A 317 -30.42 -5.89 2.08
C ASP A 317 -29.78 -6.87 3.09
N THR A 318 -28.46 -7.07 2.98
CA THR A 318 -27.74 -8.20 3.59
C THR A 318 -26.65 -7.71 4.53
N SER A 319 -26.62 -8.29 5.74
CA SER A 319 -25.55 -8.06 6.72
C SER A 319 -24.41 -9.05 6.52
N ILE A 320 -23.17 -8.58 6.53
CA ILE A 320 -21.95 -9.38 6.37
C ILE A 320 -21.01 -9.07 7.54
N THR A 321 -20.47 -10.10 8.18
CA THR A 321 -19.43 -9.93 9.23
C THR A 321 -18.29 -10.92 9.03
N THR A 322 -17.07 -10.42 8.94
CA THR A 322 -15.84 -11.23 8.81
C THR A 322 -14.92 -11.03 10.01
N ALA A 323 -14.43 -12.12 10.61
CA ALA A 323 -13.74 -12.08 11.90
C ALA A 323 -12.21 -12.24 11.82
N GLN A 324 -11.67 -12.75 10.71
CA GLN A 324 -10.28 -13.23 10.61
C GLN A 324 -9.47 -12.49 9.54
N ASN A 325 -8.15 -12.49 9.68
CA ASN A 325 -7.23 -11.85 8.73
C ASN A 325 -7.48 -12.29 7.27
N THR A 326 -7.23 -11.37 6.33
CA THR A 326 -7.44 -11.51 4.88
C THR A 326 -8.89 -11.78 4.42
N SER A 327 -9.88 -11.73 5.32
CA SER A 327 -11.28 -12.08 5.00
C SER A 327 -12.08 -10.85 4.53
N GLY A 328 -12.00 -10.52 3.25
CA GLY A 328 -12.72 -9.36 2.67
C GLY A 328 -14.25 -9.45 2.78
N GLY A 329 -14.93 -8.30 2.88
CA GLY A 329 -16.38 -8.23 3.04
C GLY A 329 -17.16 -8.62 1.78
N ILE A 330 -17.21 -7.72 0.80
CA ILE A 330 -17.51 -8.05 -0.60
C ILE A 330 -16.22 -7.99 -1.43
N HIS A 331 -16.03 -8.95 -2.32
CA HIS A 331 -14.77 -9.18 -3.01
C HIS A 331 -14.98 -9.54 -4.49
N VAL A 332 -14.22 -8.92 -5.42
CA VAL A 332 -14.04 -9.43 -6.78
C VAL A 332 -12.56 -9.64 -7.13
N ALA A 333 -12.24 -10.65 -7.94
CA ALA A 333 -10.89 -10.84 -8.46
C ALA A 333 -10.90 -11.43 -9.89
N GLY A 334 -9.83 -11.19 -10.65
CA GLY A 334 -9.56 -11.85 -11.93
C GLY A 334 -10.70 -11.74 -12.96
N GLY A 335 -11.35 -10.57 -13.04
CA GLY A 335 -12.45 -10.27 -13.96
C GLY A 335 -13.86 -10.35 -13.35
N GLY A 336 -14.00 -10.88 -12.13
CA GLY A 336 -15.30 -11.08 -11.47
C GLY A 336 -16.15 -9.81 -11.35
N THR A 337 -17.47 -9.97 -11.44
CA THR A 337 -18.44 -8.87 -11.33
C THR A 337 -19.30 -9.00 -10.07
N LEU A 338 -19.49 -7.91 -9.32
CA LEU A 338 -20.38 -7.87 -8.15
C LEU A 338 -21.16 -6.56 -8.07
N TYR A 339 -22.45 -6.66 -7.82
CA TYR A 339 -23.36 -5.52 -7.63
C TYR A 339 -24.00 -5.57 -6.25
N ALA A 340 -24.01 -4.44 -5.54
CA ALA A 340 -24.42 -4.37 -4.14
C ALA A 340 -25.41 -3.22 -3.85
N TRP A 341 -26.45 -3.49 -3.05
CA TRP A 341 -27.42 -2.49 -2.59
C TRP A 341 -27.68 -2.57 -1.08
N ASP A 342 -27.57 -1.44 -0.37
CA ASP A 342 -27.94 -1.31 1.05
C ASP A 342 -27.37 -2.42 1.98
N LEU A 343 -26.10 -2.78 1.81
CA LEU A 343 -25.44 -3.78 2.67
C LEU A 343 -24.99 -3.19 4.01
N SER A 344 -24.81 -4.05 5.00
CA SER A 344 -24.18 -3.71 6.28
C SER A 344 -22.98 -4.62 6.51
N VAL A 345 -21.78 -4.16 6.12
CA VAL A 345 -20.55 -4.96 6.10
C VAL A 345 -19.60 -4.52 7.21
N VAL A 346 -19.12 -5.47 8.02
CA VAL A 346 -18.09 -5.24 9.05
C VAL A 346 -16.97 -6.28 8.91
N THR A 347 -15.72 -5.85 8.91
CA THR A 347 -14.53 -6.71 8.85
C THR A 347 -13.57 -6.40 10.01
N GLU A 348 -13.19 -7.44 10.76
CA GLU A 348 -12.42 -7.29 12.02
C GLU A 348 -10.92 -7.62 11.88
N GLY A 349 -10.55 -8.43 10.87
CA GLY A 349 -9.18 -8.94 10.70
C GLY A 349 -8.22 -7.96 10.02
N GLU A 350 -6.92 -8.25 10.09
CA GLU A 350 -5.88 -7.51 9.36
C GLU A 350 -5.91 -7.86 7.86
N SER A 351 -5.54 -6.91 7.01
CA SER A 351 -5.64 -7.01 5.53
C SER A 351 -7.03 -7.44 5.03
N ALA A 352 -8.11 -7.03 5.72
CA ALA A 352 -9.49 -7.42 5.43
C ALA A 352 -10.36 -6.21 5.09
N ALA A 353 -10.19 -5.63 3.90
CA ALA A 353 -11.01 -4.51 3.44
C ALA A 353 -12.51 -4.89 3.34
N ALA A 354 -13.39 -3.94 3.66
CA ALA A 354 -14.84 -4.18 3.64
C ALA A 354 -15.39 -4.28 2.20
N ILE A 355 -14.82 -3.49 1.29
CA ILE A 355 -14.92 -3.64 -0.17
C ILE A 355 -13.52 -3.94 -0.69
N ARG A 356 -13.32 -5.03 -1.43
CA ARG A 356 -11.98 -5.50 -1.81
C ARG A 356 -11.91 -5.99 -3.26
N SER A 357 -10.76 -5.79 -3.91
CA SER A 357 -10.38 -6.58 -5.07
C SER A 357 -8.89 -6.88 -5.12
N ASP A 358 -8.57 -8.05 -5.68
CA ASP A 358 -7.21 -8.57 -5.89
C ASP A 358 -7.05 -9.07 -7.35
N ARG A 359 -5.81 -9.33 -7.76
CA ARG A 359 -5.34 -9.89 -9.05
C ARG A 359 -5.53 -9.04 -10.30
N GLY A 360 -5.98 -7.80 -10.15
CA GLY A 360 -6.27 -6.92 -11.27
C GLY A 360 -7.54 -7.36 -12.02
N SER A 361 -8.26 -6.37 -12.54
CA SER A 361 -9.50 -6.54 -13.32
C SER A 361 -10.68 -7.16 -12.58
N GLY A 362 -11.87 -6.63 -12.88
CA GLY A 362 -13.12 -6.93 -12.19
C GLY A 362 -13.97 -5.67 -12.12
N THR A 363 -15.24 -5.82 -11.76
CA THR A 363 -16.17 -4.68 -11.68
C THR A 363 -16.99 -4.76 -10.40
N MET A 364 -17.02 -3.66 -9.64
CA MET A 364 -18.00 -3.46 -8.57
C MET A 364 -18.83 -2.20 -8.78
N VAL A 365 -20.14 -2.33 -8.61
CA VAL A 365 -21.04 -1.18 -8.47
C VAL A 365 -21.85 -1.33 -7.19
N VAL A 366 -21.78 -0.32 -6.32
CA VAL A 366 -22.31 -0.33 -4.96
C VAL A 366 -23.21 0.89 -4.76
N ASP A 367 -24.43 0.69 -4.24
CA ASP A 367 -25.41 1.76 -4.02
C ASP A 367 -26.01 1.66 -2.61
N GLY A 368 -25.79 2.69 -1.78
CA GLY A 368 -26.22 2.72 -0.38
C GLY A 368 -25.37 1.86 0.56
N GLY A 369 -25.91 1.61 1.75
CA GLY A 369 -25.28 0.76 2.77
C GLY A 369 -24.15 1.40 3.59
N SER A 370 -23.53 0.56 4.44
CA SER A 370 -22.44 0.93 5.34
C SER A 370 -21.37 -0.16 5.39
N TYR A 371 -20.11 0.24 5.20
CA TYR A 371 -18.96 -0.64 5.09
C TYR A 371 -17.89 -0.19 6.09
N THR A 372 -17.48 -1.08 6.99
CA THR A 372 -16.54 -0.75 8.07
C THR A 372 -15.46 -1.81 8.22
N SER A 373 -14.19 -1.39 8.20
CA SER A 373 -13.04 -2.23 8.46
C SER A 373 -12.28 -1.76 9.70
N ASN A 374 -12.02 -2.68 10.64
CA ASN A 374 -11.46 -2.34 11.95
C ASN A 374 -9.96 -2.69 12.08
N GLY A 375 -9.45 -3.62 11.25
CA GLY A 375 -8.09 -4.13 11.34
C GLY A 375 -7.02 -3.24 10.70
N THR A 376 -5.76 -3.43 11.12
CA THR A 376 -4.60 -2.77 10.51
C THR A 376 -4.46 -3.16 9.04
N GLY A 377 -4.05 -2.22 8.18
CA GLY A 377 -3.86 -2.48 6.75
C GLY A 377 -5.15 -2.89 6.02
N SER A 378 -6.30 -2.52 6.57
CA SER A 378 -7.62 -2.89 6.08
C SER A 378 -8.40 -1.61 5.75
N PRO A 379 -8.20 -1.02 4.57
CA PRO A 379 -8.95 0.16 4.16
C PRO A 379 -10.43 -0.18 3.95
N ALA A 380 -11.30 0.84 3.94
CA ALA A 380 -12.72 0.61 3.67
C ALA A 380 -12.91 0.09 2.23
N VAL A 381 -12.09 0.60 1.29
CA VAL A 381 -11.93 0.06 -0.06
C VAL A 381 -10.44 -0.18 -0.38
N TYR A 382 -10.11 -1.43 -0.73
CA TYR A 382 -8.86 -1.78 -1.41
C TYR A 382 -9.20 -2.14 -2.86
N SER A 383 -8.54 -1.53 -3.84
CA SER A 383 -8.84 -1.73 -5.26
C SER A 383 -7.65 -2.16 -6.11
N THR A 384 -7.79 -3.34 -6.72
CA THR A 384 -7.20 -3.70 -8.01
C THR A 384 -8.29 -3.93 -9.08
N ALA A 385 -9.36 -3.11 -9.09
CA ALA A 385 -10.48 -3.24 -10.05
C ALA A 385 -11.06 -1.88 -10.48
N ASP A 386 -12.11 -1.90 -11.33
CA ASP A 386 -13.00 -0.76 -11.53
C ASP A 386 -14.15 -0.83 -10.50
N ILE A 387 -14.14 0.08 -9.52
CA ILE A 387 -15.10 0.13 -8.42
C ILE A 387 -15.83 1.48 -8.47
N THR A 388 -17.17 1.44 -8.50
CA THR A 388 -18.00 2.65 -8.36
C THR A 388 -18.96 2.50 -7.19
N ILE A 389 -19.05 3.52 -6.33
CA ILE A 389 -19.85 3.51 -5.10
C ILE A 389 -20.67 4.81 -5.04
N HIS A 390 -21.94 4.69 -4.67
CA HIS A 390 -22.88 5.80 -4.52
C HIS A 390 -23.58 5.76 -3.15
N ASN A 391 -23.77 6.93 -2.52
CA ASN A 391 -24.62 7.14 -1.33
C ASN A 391 -24.29 6.20 -0.13
N ALA A 392 -23.04 5.75 -0.01
CA ALA A 392 -22.60 4.79 0.99
C ALA A 392 -21.76 5.43 2.11
N ALA A 393 -21.82 4.86 3.32
CA ALA A 393 -20.92 5.20 4.42
C ALA A 393 -19.73 4.23 4.48
N LEU A 394 -18.50 4.74 4.36
CA LEU A 394 -17.25 3.98 4.31
C LEU A 394 -16.34 4.36 5.48
N SER A 395 -15.88 3.39 6.27
CA SER A 395 -15.04 3.68 7.44
C SER A 395 -13.92 2.67 7.65
N ALA A 396 -12.70 3.16 7.90
CA ALA A 396 -11.54 2.36 8.30
C ALA A 396 -11.03 2.85 9.66
N THR A 397 -11.18 2.05 10.73
CA THR A 397 -10.88 2.51 12.11
C THR A 397 -9.44 2.24 12.57
N GLY A 398 -8.61 1.68 11.69
CA GLY A 398 -7.19 1.38 11.95
C GLY A 398 -6.30 1.49 10.71
N SER A 399 -6.83 2.05 9.62
CA SER A 399 -6.19 2.15 8.31
C SER A 399 -6.65 3.42 7.58
N GLU A 400 -5.99 3.71 6.47
CA GLU A 400 -6.43 4.65 5.44
C GLU A 400 -7.83 4.27 4.92
N VAL A 401 -8.69 5.22 4.51
CA VAL A 401 -10.04 4.87 4.04
C VAL A 401 -10.03 4.27 2.63
N ILE A 402 -9.09 4.68 1.78
CA ILE A 402 -8.96 4.25 0.38
C ILE A 402 -7.52 3.88 0.03
N CYS A 403 -7.36 2.74 -0.66
CA CYS A 403 -6.09 2.27 -1.21
C CYS A 403 -6.32 1.72 -2.63
N ILE A 404 -5.62 2.28 -3.63
CA ILE A 404 -5.68 1.87 -5.03
C ILE A 404 -4.28 1.47 -5.49
N GLU A 405 -4.16 0.29 -6.12
CA GLU A 405 -2.91 -0.15 -6.74
C GLU A 405 -2.99 -0.07 -8.28
N GLY A 406 -1.98 0.52 -8.91
CA GLY A 406 -1.73 0.46 -10.36
C GLY A 406 -2.89 0.93 -11.24
N LEU A 407 -3.07 0.29 -12.40
CA LEU A 407 -4.04 0.66 -13.44
C LEU A 407 -5.50 0.32 -13.07
N ASN A 408 -6.01 0.95 -12.01
CA ASN A 408 -7.34 0.69 -11.44
C ASN A 408 -8.08 1.97 -11.05
N THR A 409 -9.36 1.87 -10.68
CA THR A 409 -10.22 3.05 -10.49
C THR A 409 -11.20 2.89 -9.34
N ILE A 410 -11.36 3.96 -8.55
CA ILE A 410 -12.48 4.13 -7.62
C ILE A 410 -13.21 5.43 -7.96
N ARG A 411 -14.53 5.35 -8.17
CA ARG A 411 -15.43 6.51 -8.27
C ARG A 411 -16.41 6.54 -7.10
N LEU A 412 -16.58 7.70 -6.50
CA LEU A 412 -17.43 7.95 -5.33
C LEU A 412 -18.45 9.04 -5.64
N PHE A 413 -19.73 8.76 -5.41
CA PHE A 413 -20.83 9.69 -5.65
C PHE A 413 -21.68 9.88 -4.37
N ASP A 414 -21.63 11.06 -3.76
CA ASP A 414 -22.36 11.38 -2.51
C ASP A 414 -22.08 10.41 -1.34
N CYS A 415 -20.86 9.87 -1.24
CA CYS A 415 -20.43 8.95 -0.17
C CYS A 415 -19.79 9.69 1.02
N ASP A 416 -19.97 9.17 2.23
CA ASP A 416 -19.33 9.66 3.46
C ASP A 416 -18.18 8.74 3.88
N LEU A 417 -16.96 9.26 3.93
CA LEU A 417 -15.71 8.53 4.18
C LEU A 417 -15.03 9.00 5.49
N SER A 418 -14.58 8.06 6.34
CA SER A 418 -13.63 8.35 7.42
C SER A 418 -12.53 7.29 7.55
N GLY A 419 -11.27 7.71 7.60
CA GLY A 419 -10.12 6.85 7.85
C GLY A 419 -9.30 7.29 9.06
N ASN A 420 -8.90 6.32 9.88
CA ASN A 420 -8.07 6.52 11.06
C ASN A 420 -6.83 5.61 10.94
N MET A 421 -5.91 6.00 10.05
CA MET A 421 -4.68 5.25 9.83
C MET A 421 -3.76 5.37 11.03
N SER A 422 -3.28 4.23 11.55
CA SER A 422 -2.26 4.24 12.60
C SER A 422 -0.90 4.67 12.04
N ASP A 423 -0.13 5.41 12.84
CA ASP A 423 1.29 5.66 12.53
C ASP A 423 2.07 4.34 12.66
N LEU A 424 2.71 3.90 11.57
CA LEU A 424 3.48 2.65 11.52
C LEU A 424 4.94 2.96 11.19
N GLU A 425 5.89 2.44 12.00
CA GLU A 425 7.34 2.69 11.82
C GLU A 425 7.90 2.31 10.44
N GLN A 426 7.20 1.41 9.71
CA GLN A 426 7.54 0.97 8.36
C GLN A 426 7.14 1.96 7.25
N ASN A 427 6.28 2.93 7.54
CA ASN A 427 5.77 3.92 6.58
C ASN A 427 6.56 5.24 6.68
N ASP A 428 6.86 5.87 5.55
CA ASP A 428 7.49 7.21 5.49
C ASP A 428 6.62 8.36 6.02
N CYS A 429 5.30 8.19 6.00
CA CYS A 429 4.29 9.13 6.51
C CYS A 429 2.95 8.40 6.72
N THR A 430 1.96 9.08 7.31
CA THR A 430 0.60 8.55 7.50
C THR A 430 -0.39 9.27 6.57
N TRP A 431 -1.33 8.54 5.95
CA TRP A 431 -2.23 9.05 4.92
C TRP A 431 -3.68 8.56 5.09
N ASN A 432 -4.64 9.23 4.43
CA ASN A 432 -6.04 8.81 4.39
C ASN A 432 -6.46 8.16 3.05
N VAL A 433 -5.84 8.57 1.94
CA VAL A 433 -6.07 8.04 0.59
C VAL A 433 -4.71 7.81 -0.08
N ILE A 434 -4.46 6.59 -0.59
CA ILE A 434 -3.23 6.28 -1.35
C ILE A 434 -3.52 5.71 -2.75
N LEU A 435 -2.78 6.23 -3.73
CA LEU A 435 -2.66 5.70 -5.10
C LEU A 435 -1.19 5.34 -5.32
N TYR A 436 -0.87 4.07 -5.60
CA TYR A 436 0.53 3.63 -5.71
C TYR A 436 0.68 2.40 -6.61
N GLN A 437 1.91 2.01 -6.93
CA GLN A 437 2.20 0.69 -7.51
C GLN A 437 3.00 -0.14 -6.51
N SER A 438 2.52 -1.33 -6.16
CA SER A 438 3.27 -2.30 -5.34
C SER A 438 4.16 -3.20 -6.21
N MET A 439 5.02 -3.98 -5.55
CA MET A 439 5.89 -4.97 -6.21
C MET A 439 5.31 -6.39 -6.18
N SER A 440 4.02 -6.56 -5.87
CA SER A 440 3.33 -7.85 -5.81
C SER A 440 3.15 -8.53 -7.17
N GLY A 441 3.00 -7.73 -8.24
CA GLY A 441 2.50 -8.19 -9.53
C GLY A 441 1.01 -8.56 -9.52
N ASP A 442 0.26 -8.03 -8.54
CA ASP A 442 -1.19 -8.24 -8.40
C ASP A 442 -1.99 -7.30 -9.30
N SER A 443 -1.57 -6.03 -9.43
CA SER A 443 -2.08 -5.08 -10.43
C SER A 443 -1.19 -4.99 -11.67
N GLU A 444 -1.78 -4.67 -12.82
CA GLU A 444 -1.06 -4.09 -13.97
C GLU A 444 -0.57 -2.67 -13.63
N VAL A 445 0.58 -2.28 -14.20
CA VAL A 445 1.19 -0.95 -14.02
C VAL A 445 0.51 0.08 -14.92
N GLY A 446 0.10 1.21 -14.35
CA GLY A 446 -0.48 2.35 -15.07
C GLY A 446 -1.27 3.27 -14.14
N ASN A 447 -1.99 4.23 -14.72
CA ASN A 447 -2.70 5.29 -13.99
C ASN A 447 -3.79 4.80 -13.02
N SER A 448 -3.52 4.91 -11.72
CA SER A 448 -4.52 4.80 -10.65
C SER A 448 -5.47 6.00 -10.69
N THR A 449 -6.79 5.79 -10.58
CA THR A 449 -7.77 6.89 -10.66
C THR A 449 -8.67 6.93 -9.42
N PHE A 450 -8.72 8.08 -8.77
CA PHE A 450 -9.62 8.37 -7.66
C PHE A 450 -10.51 9.56 -8.00
N GLU A 451 -11.82 9.33 -8.05
CA GLU A 451 -12.80 10.39 -8.28
C GLU A 451 -13.82 10.46 -7.16
N MET A 452 -14.14 11.68 -6.70
CA MET A 452 -15.13 11.91 -5.65
C MET A 452 -15.98 13.15 -5.96
N MET A 453 -17.27 12.90 -6.14
CA MET A 453 -18.29 13.88 -6.50
C MET A 453 -19.30 13.96 -5.35
N GLY A 454 -19.34 15.09 -4.65
CA GLY A 454 -20.17 15.28 -3.45
C GLY A 454 -19.67 14.49 -2.24
N GLY A 455 -20.56 14.28 -1.26
CA GLY A 455 -20.24 13.54 -0.03
C GLY A 455 -19.23 14.24 0.89
N SER A 456 -18.60 13.47 1.78
CA SER A 456 -17.59 13.97 2.73
C SER A 456 -16.40 13.03 2.87
N LEU A 457 -15.20 13.58 3.12
CA LEU A 457 -13.95 12.84 3.29
C LEU A 457 -13.21 13.32 4.54
N THR A 458 -13.18 12.47 5.56
CA THR A 458 -12.55 12.75 6.85
C THR A 458 -11.26 11.93 7.01
N ALA A 459 -10.17 12.61 7.42
CA ALA A 459 -8.99 11.98 7.98
C ALA A 459 -8.97 12.20 9.49
N GLU A 460 -8.93 11.13 10.28
CA GLU A 460 -8.80 11.21 11.73
C GLU A 460 -7.32 11.24 12.19
N ASN A 461 -6.39 10.85 11.31
CA ASN A 461 -4.93 10.97 11.47
C ASN A 461 -4.24 11.13 10.09
N GLY A 462 -3.01 11.66 10.07
CA GLY A 462 -2.17 11.77 8.87
C GLY A 462 -2.57 12.86 7.87
N GLY A 463 -1.87 12.90 6.73
CA GLY A 463 -2.22 13.75 5.58
C GLY A 463 -3.34 13.16 4.72
N MET A 464 -3.95 13.97 3.85
CA MET A 464 -5.15 13.55 3.11
C MET A 464 -4.83 12.59 1.94
N PHE A 465 -4.12 13.07 0.91
CA PHE A 465 -3.82 12.32 -0.31
C PHE A 465 -2.32 12.04 -0.44
N TYR A 466 -1.95 10.78 -0.69
CA TYR A 466 -0.59 10.36 -0.99
C TYR A 466 -0.53 9.60 -2.32
N THR A 467 0.50 9.87 -3.13
CA THR A 467 0.81 9.09 -4.33
C THR A 467 2.32 8.90 -4.51
N THR A 468 2.72 7.71 -4.93
CA THR A 468 4.13 7.32 -5.11
C THR A 468 4.26 6.14 -6.07
N ASN A 469 5.38 6.03 -6.79
CA ASN A 469 5.71 4.92 -7.69
C ASN A 469 4.71 4.65 -8.84
N THR A 470 3.81 5.59 -9.19
CA THR A 470 2.74 5.35 -10.18
C THR A 470 2.34 6.61 -10.97
N GLU A 471 1.75 6.41 -12.14
CA GLU A 471 0.81 7.36 -12.73
C GLU A 471 -0.45 7.43 -11.84
N SER A 472 -1.00 8.62 -11.59
CA SER A 472 -2.16 8.81 -10.72
C SER A 472 -3.03 10.00 -11.14
N THR A 473 -4.35 9.84 -11.04
CA THR A 473 -5.36 10.85 -11.35
C THR A 473 -6.30 11.05 -10.16
N PHE A 474 -6.48 12.29 -9.73
CA PHE A 474 -7.42 12.70 -8.68
C PHE A 474 -8.44 13.70 -9.25
N VAL A 475 -9.74 13.43 -9.07
CA VAL A 475 -10.84 14.33 -9.49
C VAL A 475 -11.77 14.58 -8.31
N LEU A 476 -11.84 15.83 -7.82
CA LEU A 476 -12.66 16.20 -6.66
C LEU A 476 -13.67 17.27 -7.04
N SER A 477 -14.95 17.03 -6.75
CA SER A 477 -16.03 17.94 -7.11
C SER A 477 -17.07 18.12 -5.99
N GLY A 478 -16.90 19.16 -5.19
CA GLY A 478 -17.88 19.56 -4.16
C GLY A 478 -17.88 18.69 -2.89
N VAL A 479 -16.76 18.04 -2.58
CA VAL A 479 -16.56 17.17 -1.41
C VAL A 479 -16.37 18.02 -0.15
N ASP A 480 -17.00 17.65 0.98
CA ASP A 480 -16.71 18.25 2.29
C ASP A 480 -15.51 17.55 2.94
N ILE A 481 -14.33 18.17 2.86
CA ILE A 481 -13.06 17.56 3.30
C ILE A 481 -12.72 18.03 4.72
N THR A 482 -12.54 17.08 5.64
CA THR A 482 -12.08 17.32 7.02
C THR A 482 -10.70 16.67 7.23
N ASN A 483 -9.67 17.50 7.31
CA ASN A 483 -8.31 17.05 7.63
C ASN A 483 -8.16 16.66 9.10
N ALA A 484 -7.16 15.83 9.40
CA ALA A 484 -6.73 15.56 10.78
C ALA A 484 -6.25 16.85 11.48
N ALA A 485 -6.36 16.89 12.82
CA ALA A 485 -6.04 18.09 13.61
C ALA A 485 -4.54 18.48 13.58
N ASP A 486 -3.70 17.53 13.20
CA ASP A 486 -2.24 17.55 13.03
C ASP A 486 -1.82 17.10 11.62
N SER A 487 -2.75 17.14 10.65
CA SER A 487 -2.55 16.76 9.23
C SER A 487 -1.27 17.33 8.62
N GLU A 488 -0.38 16.45 8.17
CA GLU A 488 0.94 16.81 7.64
C GLU A 488 0.89 17.49 6.26
N PHE A 489 -0.06 17.08 5.41
CA PHE A 489 -0.22 17.57 4.03
C PHE A 489 -1.65 17.38 3.52
N LEU A 490 -2.05 18.22 2.55
CA LEU A 490 -3.19 17.94 1.68
C LEU A 490 -2.83 16.86 0.66
N LEU A 491 -1.73 17.06 -0.06
CA LEU A 491 -1.28 16.19 -1.13
C LEU A 491 0.23 15.99 -1.04
N ARG A 492 0.69 14.74 -0.96
CA ARG A 492 2.08 14.35 -1.14
C ARG A 492 2.21 13.53 -2.42
N TYR A 493 3.06 13.97 -3.35
CA TYR A 493 3.43 13.22 -4.54
C TYR A 493 4.96 13.20 -4.64
N THR A 494 5.56 12.13 -4.13
CA THR A 494 7.02 12.00 -3.97
C THR A 494 7.47 10.58 -4.25
N GLY A 495 8.78 10.39 -4.40
CA GLY A 495 9.39 9.10 -4.11
C GLY A 495 9.16 8.66 -2.66
N ASN A 496 9.62 7.46 -2.36
CA ASN A 496 9.56 6.87 -1.02
C ASN A 496 10.81 6.02 -0.74
N ALA A 497 11.09 5.77 0.54
CA ALA A 497 12.04 4.75 1.00
C ALA A 497 11.38 3.74 1.96
N ASN A 498 10.06 3.60 1.81
CA ASN A 498 9.14 2.84 2.66
C ASN A 498 9.58 1.38 2.78
N ASP A 499 9.56 0.81 3.99
CA ASP A 499 9.99 -0.58 4.26
C ASP A 499 9.12 -1.63 3.52
N ARG A 500 7.94 -1.24 3.02
CA ARG A 500 7.11 -2.04 2.11
C ARG A 500 7.70 -2.21 0.70
N GLY A 501 8.76 -1.45 0.36
CA GLY A 501 9.53 -1.61 -0.89
C GLY A 501 8.81 -1.17 -2.16
N TRP A 502 8.11 -0.02 -2.12
CA TRP A 502 7.33 0.48 -3.26
C TRP A 502 8.21 1.14 -4.32
N GLY A 503 8.73 0.31 -5.22
CA GLY A 503 9.67 0.71 -6.27
C GLY A 503 11.12 0.82 -5.78
N THR A 504 11.96 1.50 -6.57
CA THR A 504 13.35 1.77 -6.20
C THR A 504 13.48 3.20 -5.66
N ALA A 505 13.86 3.35 -4.39
CA ALA A 505 14.05 4.64 -3.75
C ALA A 505 15.02 5.54 -4.55
N GLY A 506 14.61 6.80 -4.79
CA GLY A 506 15.32 7.73 -5.68
C GLY A 506 15.00 7.54 -7.18
N ALA A 507 14.07 6.65 -7.53
CA ALA A 507 13.58 6.41 -8.88
C ALA A 507 12.08 6.00 -8.92
N ASN A 508 11.35 6.22 -7.82
CA ASN A 508 9.98 5.78 -7.56
C ASN A 508 9.01 6.95 -7.32
N GLY A 509 9.22 8.07 -8.02
CA GLY A 509 8.30 9.22 -7.97
C GLY A 509 6.91 8.92 -8.54
N ALA A 510 5.99 9.86 -8.37
CA ALA A 510 4.65 9.79 -8.95
C ALA A 510 4.52 10.70 -10.18
N ASP A 511 3.68 10.32 -11.14
CA ASP A 511 3.17 11.23 -12.18
C ASP A 511 1.71 11.54 -11.86
N CYS A 512 1.43 12.73 -11.35
CA CYS A 512 0.17 13.08 -10.69
C CYS A 512 -0.64 14.10 -11.51
N HIS A 513 -1.91 13.80 -11.74
CA HIS A 513 -2.87 14.70 -12.35
C HIS A 513 -4.00 15.00 -11.35
N PHE A 514 -4.07 16.23 -10.84
CA PHE A 514 -5.06 16.58 -9.81
C PHE A 514 -5.98 17.69 -10.32
N THR A 515 -7.30 17.45 -10.32
CA THR A 515 -8.30 18.46 -10.70
C THR A 515 -9.33 18.69 -9.59
N GLY A 516 -9.34 19.90 -9.03
CA GLY A 516 -10.40 20.42 -8.18
C GLY A 516 -11.46 21.17 -8.98
N ILE A 517 -12.74 20.85 -8.74
CA ILE A 517 -13.91 21.39 -9.44
C ILE A 517 -14.88 21.96 -8.40
N GLN A 518 -15.01 23.28 -8.31
CA GLN A 518 -15.75 23.94 -7.23
C GLN A 518 -15.30 23.50 -5.82
N GLN A 519 -14.06 23.00 -5.70
CA GLN A 519 -13.57 22.29 -4.54
C GLN A 519 -12.90 23.24 -3.55
N THR A 520 -13.17 23.05 -2.26
CA THR A 520 -12.38 23.69 -1.20
C THR A 520 -11.32 22.70 -0.71
N LEU A 521 -10.08 23.17 -0.62
CA LEU A 521 -8.90 22.39 -0.28
C LEU A 521 -8.09 23.17 0.77
N GLU A 522 -7.63 22.50 1.82
CA GLU A 522 -6.80 23.07 2.87
C GLU A 522 -5.65 22.11 3.21
N GLY A 523 -4.47 22.65 3.53
CA GLY A 523 -3.24 21.90 3.77
C GLY A 523 -2.20 22.08 2.65
N ASP A 524 -0.95 21.78 2.97
CA ASP A 524 0.19 22.01 2.07
C ASP A 524 0.36 20.88 1.04
N ILE A 525 0.97 21.21 -0.11
CA ILE A 525 1.27 20.29 -1.21
C ILE A 525 2.77 20.00 -1.20
N ILE A 526 3.17 18.74 -1.08
CA ILE A 526 4.58 18.29 -0.95
C ILE A 526 5.01 17.53 -2.22
N TRP A 527 6.17 17.90 -2.77
CA TRP A 527 6.71 17.35 -4.02
C TRP A 527 8.22 17.14 -4.03
N ASP A 528 8.72 16.31 -4.96
CA ASP A 528 10.17 16.11 -5.17
C ASP A 528 10.55 16.08 -6.65
N SER A 529 11.83 16.30 -6.96
CA SER A 529 12.31 16.41 -8.34
C SER A 529 12.35 15.09 -9.13
N ILE A 530 11.87 13.97 -8.58
CA ILE A 530 11.63 12.73 -9.35
C ILE A 530 10.14 12.50 -9.64
N SER A 531 9.26 13.41 -9.21
CA SER A 531 7.81 13.34 -9.41
C SER A 531 7.29 14.49 -10.28
N CYS A 532 6.13 14.29 -10.90
CA CYS A 532 5.45 15.24 -11.77
C CYS A 532 4.06 15.58 -11.20
N LEU A 533 3.62 16.84 -11.35
CA LEU A 533 2.25 17.26 -11.07
C LEU A 533 1.76 18.33 -12.04
N ASP A 534 0.60 18.09 -12.62
CA ASP A 534 -0.29 19.11 -13.15
C ASP A 534 -1.53 19.25 -12.24
N PHE A 535 -1.65 20.39 -11.54
CA PHE A 535 -2.69 20.66 -10.54
C PHE A 535 -3.64 21.77 -10.99
N TYR A 536 -4.92 21.45 -11.17
CA TYR A 536 -5.93 22.35 -11.70
C TYR A 536 -6.95 22.77 -10.63
N LEU A 537 -7.04 24.09 -10.38
CA LEU A 537 -8.14 24.70 -9.65
C LEU A 537 -9.14 25.29 -10.65
N THR A 538 -10.35 24.74 -10.68
CA THR A 538 -11.39 25.10 -11.65
C THR A 538 -12.75 25.42 -11.02
N GLN A 539 -13.56 26.23 -11.71
CA GLN A 539 -14.96 26.52 -11.40
C GLN A 539 -15.18 27.07 -9.98
N GLY A 540 -14.35 28.04 -9.59
CA GLY A 540 -14.38 28.67 -8.27
C GLY A 540 -13.74 27.86 -7.13
N SER A 541 -12.82 26.95 -7.44
CA SER A 541 -12.09 26.18 -6.42
C SER A 541 -11.18 27.06 -5.56
N THR A 542 -10.90 26.64 -4.34
CA THR A 542 -9.98 27.34 -3.41
C THR A 542 -8.98 26.39 -2.79
N LEU A 543 -7.69 26.70 -2.90
CA LEU A 543 -6.60 26.05 -2.15
C LEU A 543 -6.13 26.97 -1.03
N THR A 544 -6.04 26.45 0.20
CA THR A 544 -5.44 27.14 1.36
C THR A 544 -4.23 26.36 1.86
N GLY A 545 -3.03 26.77 1.46
CA GLY A 545 -1.80 26.01 1.72
C GLY A 545 -0.57 26.61 1.01
N ALA A 546 0.58 25.99 1.23
CA ALA A 546 1.84 26.25 0.54
C ALA A 546 2.17 25.08 -0.41
N VAL A 547 3.08 25.31 -1.37
CA VAL A 547 3.66 24.25 -2.21
C VAL A 547 5.14 24.10 -1.85
N LEU A 548 5.53 22.93 -1.34
CA LEU A 548 6.80 22.69 -0.67
C LEU A 548 7.58 21.58 -1.38
N GLN A 549 8.87 21.83 -1.64
CA GLN A 549 9.77 20.87 -2.28
C GLN A 549 10.57 20.12 -1.21
N ASP A 550 10.44 18.79 -1.16
CA ASP A 550 11.08 17.86 -0.20
C ASP A 550 11.86 16.78 -0.94
N GLU A 551 13.14 17.04 -1.22
CA GLU A 551 14.04 16.13 -1.93
C GLU A 551 14.49 14.90 -1.11
N SER A 552 13.90 14.64 0.07
CA SER A 552 14.34 13.57 0.99
C SER A 552 14.37 12.17 0.36
N TYR A 553 13.49 11.91 -0.61
CA TYR A 553 13.37 10.61 -1.30
C TYR A 553 13.86 10.63 -2.76
N ALA A 554 14.25 11.80 -3.29
CA ALA A 554 14.69 11.98 -4.67
C ALA A 554 16.14 11.53 -4.96
N GLY A 555 16.89 11.14 -3.94
CA GLY A 555 18.24 10.56 -4.08
C GLY A 555 19.31 11.55 -4.60
N ASN A 556 19.47 11.63 -5.92
CA ASN A 556 20.35 12.63 -6.58
C ASN A 556 19.55 13.79 -7.22
N GLY A 557 18.22 13.75 -7.13
CA GLY A 557 17.31 14.60 -7.89
C GLY A 557 17.06 14.11 -9.32
N GLY A 558 16.02 14.66 -9.95
CA GLY A 558 15.61 14.32 -11.32
C GLY A 558 15.13 15.53 -12.13
N ASP A 559 14.43 15.25 -13.23
CA ASP A 559 13.85 16.23 -14.17
C ASP A 559 12.32 16.42 -13.96
N GLY A 560 11.80 16.06 -12.79
CA GLY A 560 10.39 16.20 -12.40
C GLY A 560 9.94 17.66 -12.21
N TYR A 561 8.64 17.88 -12.03
CA TYR A 561 8.07 19.23 -11.99
C TYR A 561 6.78 19.37 -11.18
N ALA A 562 6.52 20.59 -10.74
CA ALA A 562 5.27 21.02 -10.13
C ALA A 562 4.63 22.17 -10.94
N THR A 563 3.43 21.97 -11.49
CA THR A 563 2.66 23.00 -12.20
C THR A 563 1.31 23.24 -11.54
N LEU A 564 1.02 24.49 -11.16
CA LEU A 564 -0.32 24.90 -10.73
C LEU A 564 -1.02 25.74 -11.81
N TYR A 565 -2.25 25.36 -12.13
CA TYR A 565 -3.18 26.04 -13.02
C TYR A 565 -4.36 26.57 -12.23
N ILE A 566 -4.59 27.89 -12.24
CA ILE A 566 -5.65 28.55 -11.49
C ILE A 566 -6.55 29.31 -12.48
N ASP A 567 -7.80 28.86 -12.62
CA ASP A 567 -8.77 29.50 -13.50
C ASP A 567 -9.27 30.86 -12.97
N SER A 568 -10.09 31.56 -13.75
CA SER A 568 -10.38 32.99 -13.54
C SER A 568 -11.33 33.33 -12.37
N ASP A 569 -11.96 32.34 -11.74
CA ASP A 569 -12.71 32.53 -10.49
C ASP A 569 -12.20 31.69 -9.30
N SER A 570 -11.25 30.77 -9.51
CA SER A 570 -10.53 30.07 -8.45
C SER A 570 -9.51 30.95 -7.69
N THR A 571 -9.14 30.53 -6.48
CA THR A 571 -8.25 31.26 -5.55
C THR A 571 -7.21 30.35 -4.90
N TRP A 572 -5.98 30.85 -4.76
CA TRP A 572 -4.96 30.28 -3.86
C TRP A 572 -4.70 31.24 -2.69
N ALA A 573 -5.03 30.79 -1.47
CA ALA A 573 -4.75 31.43 -0.20
C ALA A 573 -3.46 30.85 0.41
N VAL A 574 -2.36 31.52 0.16
CA VAL A 574 -1.00 31.09 0.52
C VAL A 574 -0.77 31.17 2.04
N THR A 575 -0.27 30.09 2.63
CA THR A 575 0.03 29.95 4.07
C THR A 575 1.52 30.16 4.41
N GLY A 576 2.41 30.05 3.42
CA GLY A 576 3.87 30.16 3.58
C GLY A 576 4.61 30.34 2.26
N ASP A 577 5.92 30.59 2.33
CA ASP A 577 6.78 30.62 1.13
C ASP A 577 6.66 29.31 0.34
N SER A 578 6.49 29.41 -0.97
CA SER A 578 6.17 28.25 -1.84
C SER A 578 7.14 28.14 -3.02
N THR A 579 7.45 26.92 -3.45
CA THR A 579 8.33 26.61 -4.58
C THR A 579 7.70 25.56 -5.48
N LEU A 580 7.58 25.87 -6.77
CA LEU A 580 7.05 25.00 -7.81
C LEU A 580 7.69 25.36 -9.17
N THR A 581 7.69 24.48 -10.15
CA THR A 581 8.32 24.74 -11.45
C THR A 581 7.57 25.83 -12.24
N ASN A 582 6.25 25.70 -12.35
CA ASN A 582 5.43 26.54 -13.23
C ASN A 582 4.15 27.04 -12.53
N LEU A 583 3.78 28.29 -12.76
CA LEU A 583 2.52 28.86 -12.27
C LEU A 583 1.73 29.55 -13.39
N GLN A 584 0.54 29.04 -13.68
CA GLN A 584 -0.38 29.58 -14.66
C GLN A 584 -1.64 30.09 -13.94
N CYS A 585 -1.77 31.40 -13.77
CA CYS A 585 -2.84 31.98 -12.93
C CYS A 585 -3.65 33.04 -13.68
N ALA A 586 -4.89 32.69 -14.04
CA ALA A 586 -5.92 33.63 -14.43
C ALA A 586 -6.75 34.14 -13.23
N GLY A 587 -6.70 33.44 -12.10
CA GLY A 587 -7.47 33.71 -10.88
C GLY A 587 -6.79 34.62 -9.86
N THR A 588 -7.04 34.36 -8.58
CA THR A 588 -6.56 35.18 -7.45
C THR A 588 -5.50 34.46 -6.61
N ILE A 589 -4.41 35.16 -6.27
CA ILE A 589 -3.42 34.69 -5.29
C ILE A 589 -3.26 35.74 -4.18
N VAL A 590 -3.54 35.34 -2.95
CA VAL A 590 -3.45 36.16 -1.73
C VAL A 590 -2.92 35.33 -0.56
N ASP A 591 -2.52 35.96 0.53
CA ASP A 591 -2.39 35.27 1.82
C ASP A 591 -3.74 35.17 2.55
N THR A 592 -3.76 34.44 3.67
CA THR A 592 -4.96 34.27 4.52
C THR A 592 -5.46 35.57 5.18
N ALA A 593 -4.71 36.68 5.10
CA ALA A 593 -5.13 38.01 5.49
C ALA A 593 -5.64 38.88 4.31
N GLY A 594 -5.58 38.37 3.08
CA GLY A 594 -6.04 39.03 1.86
C GLY A 594 -5.01 39.96 1.21
N ASN A 595 -3.73 39.90 1.59
CA ASN A 595 -2.66 40.63 0.89
C ASN A 595 -2.26 39.89 -0.39
N SER A 596 -1.92 40.58 -1.46
CA SER A 596 -1.36 39.92 -2.66
C SER A 596 0.02 39.33 -2.35
N VAL A 597 0.31 38.16 -2.89
CA VAL A 597 1.59 37.45 -2.71
C VAL A 597 2.57 37.83 -3.82
N SER A 598 3.87 37.79 -3.55
CA SER A 598 4.88 38.04 -4.59
C SER A 598 5.16 36.77 -5.39
N VAL A 599 5.27 36.88 -6.71
CA VAL A 599 5.71 35.77 -7.58
C VAL A 599 7.04 36.15 -8.22
N VAL A 600 8.06 35.33 -8.00
CA VAL A 600 9.46 35.63 -8.35
C VAL A 600 10.10 34.44 -9.06
N GLY A 601 10.85 34.71 -10.12
CA GLY A 601 11.63 33.73 -10.85
C GLY A 601 12.82 33.20 -10.05
N THR A 602 13.22 31.96 -10.29
CA THR A 602 14.50 31.38 -9.81
C THR A 602 15.72 32.17 -10.31
N ASP A 603 15.57 32.95 -11.38
CA ASP A 603 16.56 33.92 -11.89
C ASP A 603 16.56 35.29 -11.16
N GLY A 604 15.60 35.52 -10.26
CA GLY A 604 15.35 36.78 -9.55
C GLY A 604 14.38 37.76 -10.26
N THR A 605 13.73 37.36 -11.36
CA THR A 605 12.73 38.18 -12.06
C THR A 605 11.44 38.27 -11.25
N VAL A 606 11.11 39.45 -10.72
CA VAL A 606 9.81 39.67 -10.04
C VAL A 606 8.70 39.77 -11.10
N TYR A 607 7.88 38.73 -11.22
CA TYR A 607 6.71 38.69 -12.10
C TYR A 607 5.52 39.44 -11.49
N VAL A 608 5.26 39.23 -10.20
CA VAL A 608 4.18 39.87 -9.44
C VAL A 608 4.76 40.45 -8.15
N THR A 609 4.49 41.73 -7.87
CA THR A 609 4.85 42.37 -6.59
C THR A 609 3.68 42.28 -5.62
N GLY A 610 3.86 41.52 -4.54
CA GLY A 610 2.90 41.39 -3.45
C GLY A 610 3.01 42.49 -2.38
N THR A 611 2.13 42.39 -1.39
CA THR A 611 2.25 43.06 -0.09
C THR A 611 2.16 42.10 1.11
N SER A 612 2.01 40.79 0.86
CA SER A 612 2.26 39.75 1.86
C SER A 612 3.75 39.66 2.20
N ASP A 613 4.07 39.08 3.36
CA ASP A 613 5.44 38.69 3.72
C ASP A 613 5.90 37.43 2.96
N PHE A 614 4.98 36.64 2.38
CA PHE A 614 5.27 35.41 1.62
C PHE A 614 5.65 35.65 0.15
N THR A 615 6.43 34.71 -0.40
CA THR A 615 6.86 34.66 -1.81
C THR A 615 6.63 33.27 -2.42
N ILE A 616 6.09 33.25 -3.64
CA ILE A 616 6.06 32.07 -4.51
C ILE A 616 7.26 32.15 -5.48
N THR A 617 8.08 31.10 -5.50
CA THR A 617 9.25 30.95 -6.37
C THR A 617 8.95 29.99 -7.51
N VAL A 618 9.22 30.41 -8.75
CA VAL A 618 8.94 29.63 -9.98
C VAL A 618 10.06 29.69 -11.01
N GLU A 619 10.12 28.74 -11.94
CA GLU A 619 10.87 28.92 -13.19
C GLU A 619 10.08 29.71 -14.23
N THR A 620 8.76 29.45 -14.34
CA THR A 620 7.89 30.15 -15.30
C THR A 620 6.58 30.64 -14.67
N TYR A 621 6.07 31.78 -15.18
CA TYR A 621 4.81 32.39 -14.78
C TYR A 621 3.98 32.83 -15.98
N SER A 622 2.66 32.66 -15.91
CA SER A 622 1.68 33.27 -16.81
C SER A 622 0.49 33.88 -16.07
N ASP A 623 0.01 35.02 -16.56
CA ASP A 623 -1.25 35.69 -16.18
C ASP A 623 -2.48 35.07 -16.90
N SER A 624 -2.35 33.82 -17.32
CA SER A 624 -3.40 33.01 -17.96
C SER A 624 -3.17 31.53 -17.64
N ALA A 625 -4.21 30.71 -17.79
CA ALA A 625 -4.14 29.26 -17.57
C ALA A 625 -4.67 28.47 -18.78
N ASP A 626 -3.89 27.50 -19.24
CA ASP A 626 -4.34 26.46 -20.17
C ASP A 626 -4.93 25.29 -19.39
N LEU A 627 -6.26 25.26 -19.31
CA LEU A 627 -7.04 24.25 -18.59
C LEU A 627 -7.41 23.05 -19.49
N SER A 628 -6.80 22.92 -20.68
CA SER A 628 -7.16 21.85 -21.62
C SER A 628 -6.70 20.45 -21.23
N GLY A 629 -5.87 20.33 -20.18
CA GLY A 629 -5.53 19.06 -19.54
C GLY A 629 -6.49 18.63 -18.44
N ALA A 630 -7.23 19.54 -17.80
CA ALA A 630 -8.00 19.27 -16.60
C ALA A 630 -9.12 18.24 -16.80
N SER A 631 -9.27 17.33 -15.84
CA SER A 631 -10.35 16.32 -15.81
C SER A 631 -11.74 16.94 -15.66
N THR A 632 -12.77 16.15 -15.97
CA THR A 632 -14.18 16.54 -15.82
C THR A 632 -14.90 15.60 -14.86
N ALA A 633 -15.68 16.14 -13.92
CA ALA A 633 -16.52 15.32 -13.05
C ALA A 633 -17.52 14.48 -13.85
N GLU A 634 -17.56 13.17 -13.57
CA GLU A 634 -18.54 12.22 -14.12
C GLU A 634 -19.87 12.27 -13.32
N THR A 635 -20.86 11.44 -13.67
CA THR A 635 -22.13 11.36 -12.92
C THR A 635 -22.53 9.92 -12.61
N TRP A 636 -23.16 9.70 -11.45
CA TRP A 636 -23.68 8.38 -11.05
C TRP A 636 -24.59 7.75 -12.12
N SER A 637 -25.37 8.55 -12.86
CA SER A 637 -26.26 8.06 -13.92
C SER A 637 -25.53 7.45 -15.14
N ASP A 638 -24.20 7.59 -15.24
CA ASP A 638 -23.38 6.89 -16.22
C ASP A 638 -22.98 5.46 -15.74
N TYR A 639 -23.16 5.17 -14.45
CA TYR A 639 -22.76 3.94 -13.74
C TYR A 639 -23.92 3.18 -13.07
N GLU A 640 -25.13 3.76 -12.99
CA GLU A 640 -26.32 3.19 -12.35
C GLU A 640 -26.69 1.80 -12.91
N VAL A 641 -26.64 0.77 -12.07
CA VAL A 641 -27.03 -0.62 -12.40
C VAL A 641 -28.40 -0.95 -11.80
N SER A 642 -29.25 -1.64 -12.56
CA SER A 642 -30.53 -2.12 -12.05
C SER A 642 -30.37 -3.30 -11.09
N GLN A 643 -30.98 -3.20 -9.91
CA GLN A 643 -31.23 -4.34 -9.01
C GLN A 643 -31.97 -5.47 -9.75
N PHE A 644 -31.67 -6.72 -9.38
CA PHE A 644 -32.11 -7.96 -10.04
C PHE A 644 -33.60 -8.26 -9.89
#